data_AF-A0A956P2Y4-F1
#
_entry.id   AF-A0A956P2Y4-F1
#
_cell.length_a   1.000
_cell.length_b   1.000
_cell.length_c   1.000
_cell.angle_alpha   90.00
_cell.angle_beta   90.00
_cell.angle_gamma   90.00
#
_symmetry.space_group_name_H-M   'P 1'
#
loop_
_entity.id
_entity.type
_entity.pdbx_description
1 polymer ?
#
loop_
_entity_poly.entity_id
_entity_poly.type
_entity_poly.pdbx_seq_one_letter_code
_entity_poly.pdbx_strand_id
1 'polypeptide(L)'
;MRCHFATLLFFISCVILFPEILYSRSKKHKRCIRTCSRQSQDTKKYWHASKESELNRLMDEGVVEVADTQGFEHTSNEYEDGIQEQPEGTEENDQQEFVDEMEPKVLDREQEPVDLGEQDEPSVESVREQKEKPTVDDKVLEESVGDVSEQSYQDDSDDPDAVNLQTKREQVMALIEKGEKYLKEHQPYEAFNMFTHNKDFIKGEIYLFVLDRDGTWLAHGQRSDLIWQNAVNMRDTFGSPFVKVMLKKAHRGGGWVTYQWRGATKISYVKEVNVKGRTFVIGAGYYPHSKADAVVSLVKGAVAMFKQAMKNRGTKEEAFSALSYPLGRFIFGDLYLYALDFKGIHMAHGDRPGLIGTNAINYKDATGKLVNQEIINKLKEGADGVWIEYISKNAPKRSYAEKVTDSAGNEYFIACGYYPDANRKQLVELVRRGYEYMKGHGESLAVSEFTDKKIGTFRYGDLYLIIFDMKGEVVAHGGNADFVGQNFYNIQDQDGRYYVREIIEQAKKQRLKSASGEADGAWVNYKIKNSFVSAYVKPIRLGLKEYVIVGGLFPITKKETTVLLVHSGAGFLRTETEKKAFAAFIETNGKFIQGDLGIFVYAFNGICLANADNNSFIWRNMLDAKDDKNMPYVQVLINTVRQGSGKVTYTINGIQRIVFIERVDKGERSYVVGSGYFK
;
A
#
# COMPACT_ATOMS: atom_id res chain seq x y z
N MET A 1 -45.49 -46.32 29.11
CA MET A 1 -46.29 -45.21 29.71
C MET A 1 -45.90 -43.95 28.94
N ARG A 2 -46.78 -43.40 28.10
CA ARG A 2 -47.73 -42.30 28.39
C ARG A 2 -47.07 -40.96 28.77
N CYS A 3 -47.34 -39.94 27.95
CA CYS A 3 -47.17 -38.50 28.16
C CYS A 3 -45.75 -37.96 28.44
N HIS A 4 -45.22 -37.16 27.51
CA HIS A 4 -45.17 -35.68 27.63
C HIS A 4 -44.68 -35.07 26.30
N PHE A 5 -45.61 -34.52 25.50
CA PHE A 5 -45.30 -33.91 24.20
C PHE A 5 -46.16 -32.64 24.00
N ALA A 6 -46.06 -31.68 24.92
CA ALA A 6 -46.97 -30.52 24.96
C ALA A 6 -46.45 -29.25 25.71
N THR A 7 -45.17 -28.87 25.61
CA THR A 7 -44.70 -27.60 26.23
C THR A 7 -43.55 -26.85 25.52
N LEU A 8 -43.43 -26.92 24.18
CA LEU A 8 -42.41 -26.15 23.44
C LEU A 8 -42.95 -25.40 22.20
N LEU A 9 -44.25 -25.12 22.16
CA LEU A 9 -44.94 -24.53 20.99
C LEU A 9 -45.74 -23.26 21.31
N PHE A 10 -45.42 -22.57 22.42
CA PHE A 10 -46.15 -21.35 22.86
C PHE A 10 -45.27 -20.10 23.07
N PHE A 11 -43.98 -20.15 22.72
CA PHE A 11 -43.06 -19.00 22.84
C PHE A 11 -42.56 -18.42 21.50
N ILE A 12 -42.99 -18.98 20.36
CA ILE A 12 -42.66 -18.48 19.01
C ILE A 12 -43.95 -18.13 18.27
N SER A 13 -44.74 -17.21 18.84
CA SER A 13 -45.83 -16.50 18.13
C SER A 13 -46.44 -15.39 19.00
N CYS A 14 -45.69 -14.28 19.22
CA CYS A 14 -46.28 -13.04 19.78
C CYS A 14 -45.42 -11.75 19.72
N VAL A 15 -44.27 -11.73 19.02
CA VAL A 15 -43.41 -10.51 18.92
C VAL A 15 -43.22 -10.06 17.47
N ILE A 16 -44.27 -10.26 16.65
CA ILE A 16 -44.46 -9.59 15.37
C ILE A 16 -45.93 -9.17 15.34
N LEU A 17 -46.21 -7.89 15.63
CA LEU A 17 -47.28 -7.04 15.08
C LEU A 17 -47.50 -5.78 15.96
N PHE A 18 -47.32 -4.61 15.33
CA PHE A 18 -47.70 -3.24 15.72
C PHE A 18 -47.03 -2.52 16.93
N PRO A 19 -46.62 -1.24 16.75
CA PRO A 19 -46.06 -0.37 17.80
C PRO A 19 -47.06 0.69 18.36
N GLU A 20 -46.54 1.48 19.32
CA GLU A 20 -47.06 2.74 19.91
C GLU A 20 -47.85 2.70 21.23
N ILE A 21 -47.83 3.87 21.92
CA ILE A 21 -48.67 4.27 23.08
C ILE A 21 -48.32 3.53 24.42
N LEU A 22 -47.54 4.07 25.37
CA LEU A 22 -47.76 5.34 26.10
C LEU A 22 -46.59 5.72 27.04
N TYR A 23 -46.50 7.02 27.34
CA TYR A 23 -45.60 7.65 28.31
C TYR A 23 -46.11 7.48 29.76
N SER A 24 -45.31 6.98 30.70
CA SER A 24 -45.64 7.06 32.14
C SER A 24 -44.43 6.99 33.08
N ARG A 25 -44.36 7.94 34.02
CA ARG A 25 -43.29 8.02 35.04
C ARG A 25 -43.53 7.02 36.18
N SER A 26 -42.59 6.13 36.47
CA SER A 26 -42.61 5.36 37.73
C SER A 26 -41.23 4.91 38.23
N LYS A 27 -40.94 5.18 39.51
CA LYS A 27 -39.69 4.82 40.21
C LYS A 27 -39.64 3.32 40.58
N LYS A 28 -39.63 2.41 39.59
CA LYS A 28 -39.41 0.95 39.83
C LYS A 28 -38.28 0.30 39.00
N HIS A 29 -37.61 1.04 38.11
CA HIS A 29 -36.59 0.48 37.20
C HIS A 29 -35.21 0.16 37.83
N LYS A 30 -34.90 0.64 39.04
CA LYS A 30 -33.56 0.40 39.66
C LYS A 30 -33.36 -0.99 40.28
N ARG A 31 -34.37 -1.87 40.31
CA ARG A 31 -34.25 -3.24 40.86
C ARG A 31 -34.10 -4.35 39.80
N CYS A 32 -34.57 -4.16 38.56
CA CYS A 32 -34.42 -5.16 37.50
C CYS A 32 -33.00 -5.20 36.87
N ILE A 33 -32.33 -4.05 36.76
CA ILE A 33 -30.98 -3.96 36.15
C ILE A 33 -29.94 -4.77 36.96
N ARG A 34 -30.07 -4.82 38.29
CA ARG A 34 -29.18 -5.64 39.15
C ARG A 34 -29.42 -7.15 39.04
N THR A 35 -30.61 -7.59 38.61
CA THR A 35 -30.91 -9.03 38.44
C THR A 35 -30.44 -9.53 37.08
N CYS A 36 -30.67 -8.77 36.00
CA CYS A 36 -30.15 -9.10 34.66
C CYS A 36 -28.60 -9.16 34.63
N SER A 37 -27.93 -8.26 35.35
CA SER A 37 -26.46 -8.27 35.44
C SER A 37 -25.88 -9.49 36.16
N ARG A 38 -26.66 -10.20 36.98
CA ARG A 38 -26.23 -11.45 37.63
C ARG A 38 -26.45 -12.65 36.71
N GLN A 39 -27.62 -12.74 36.08
CA GLN A 39 -27.93 -13.82 35.14
C GLN A 39 -26.97 -13.88 33.94
N SER A 40 -26.42 -12.75 33.46
CA SER A 40 -25.41 -12.76 32.38
C SER A 40 -24.00 -13.17 32.83
N GLN A 41 -23.72 -13.21 34.14
CA GLN A 41 -22.45 -13.73 34.69
C GLN A 41 -22.57 -15.24 34.95
N ASP A 42 -23.72 -15.71 35.45
CA ASP A 42 -23.96 -17.13 35.66
C ASP A 42 -24.04 -17.91 34.33
N THR A 43 -24.71 -17.37 33.29
CA THR A 43 -24.73 -18.02 31.97
C THR A 43 -23.35 -18.14 31.34
N LYS A 44 -22.43 -17.20 31.58
CA LYS A 44 -21.02 -17.34 31.16
C LYS A 44 -20.30 -18.48 31.89
N LYS A 45 -20.53 -18.67 33.19
CA LYS A 45 -19.95 -19.81 33.94
C LYS A 45 -20.44 -21.16 33.40
N TYR A 46 -21.73 -21.30 33.12
CA TYR A 46 -22.26 -22.54 32.53
C TYR A 46 -21.74 -22.80 31.10
N TRP A 47 -21.51 -21.75 30.30
CA TRP A 47 -20.95 -21.90 28.95
C TRP A 47 -19.49 -22.36 28.93
N HIS A 48 -18.67 -21.93 29.90
CA HIS A 48 -17.28 -22.38 30.01
C HIS A 48 -17.18 -23.82 30.52
N ALA A 49 -17.92 -24.19 31.58
CA ALA A 49 -17.90 -25.54 32.13
C ALA A 49 -18.37 -26.62 31.12
N SER A 50 -19.34 -26.30 30.27
CA SER A 50 -19.81 -27.22 29.22
C SER A 50 -18.68 -27.58 28.24
N LYS A 51 -17.95 -26.58 27.73
CA LYS A 51 -16.86 -26.79 26.77
C LYS A 51 -15.69 -27.57 27.34
N GLU A 52 -15.36 -27.34 28.60
CA GLU A 52 -14.24 -28.03 29.26
C GLU A 52 -14.53 -29.54 29.44
N SER A 53 -15.77 -29.90 29.78
CA SER A 53 -16.18 -31.31 29.84
C SER A 53 -16.22 -32.01 28.48
N GLU A 54 -16.56 -31.28 27.42
CA GLU A 54 -16.65 -31.80 26.05
C GLU A 54 -15.27 -31.90 25.39
N LEU A 55 -14.35 -30.99 25.70
CA LEU A 55 -12.95 -31.06 25.27
C LEU A 55 -12.21 -32.24 25.93
N ASN A 56 -12.37 -32.44 27.24
CA ASN A 56 -11.77 -33.56 27.95
C ASN A 56 -12.29 -34.90 27.42
N ARG A 57 -13.59 -35.00 27.12
CA ARG A 57 -14.18 -36.18 26.46
C ARG A 57 -13.55 -36.45 25.08
N LEU A 58 -13.33 -35.42 24.27
CA LEU A 58 -12.72 -35.57 22.93
C LEU A 58 -11.22 -35.91 22.98
N MET A 59 -10.54 -35.59 24.09
CA MET A 59 -9.17 -36.03 24.37
C MET A 59 -9.13 -37.51 24.78
N ASP A 60 -10.02 -37.96 25.68
CA ASP A 60 -10.16 -39.37 26.06
C ASP A 60 -10.60 -40.28 24.88
N GLU A 61 -11.35 -39.73 23.91
CA GLU A 61 -11.76 -40.43 22.68
C GLU A 61 -10.69 -40.41 21.57
N GLY A 62 -9.53 -39.77 21.79
CA GLY A 62 -8.37 -39.82 20.88
C GLY A 62 -8.56 -39.06 19.54
N VAL A 63 -9.43 -38.05 19.50
CA VAL A 63 -9.85 -37.38 18.24
C VAL A 63 -9.01 -36.14 17.90
N VAL A 64 -8.13 -35.69 18.78
CA VAL A 64 -7.31 -34.46 18.60
C VAL A 64 -5.88 -34.64 19.15
N GLU A 65 -4.87 -34.48 18.31
CA GLU A 65 -3.49 -34.21 18.75
C GLU A 65 -3.28 -32.69 18.93
N VAL A 66 -2.55 -32.31 19.98
CA VAL A 66 -2.17 -30.90 20.25
C VAL A 66 -0.65 -30.80 20.22
N ALA A 67 -0.13 -29.87 19.43
CA ALA A 67 1.28 -29.50 19.45
C ALA A 67 1.54 -28.52 20.60
N ASP A 68 2.48 -28.84 21.48
CA ASP A 68 2.85 -27.99 22.61
C ASP A 68 3.55 -26.70 22.18
N THR A 69 3.18 -25.58 22.81
CA THR A 69 3.91 -24.32 22.73
C THR A 69 4.17 -23.75 24.13
N GLN A 70 5.34 -24.05 24.66
CA GLN A 70 6.07 -23.23 25.62
C GLN A 70 7.40 -22.88 24.92
N GLY A 71 7.88 -21.65 24.87
CA GLY A 71 7.98 -20.70 25.98
C GLY A 71 9.47 -20.63 26.34
N PHE A 72 10.22 -19.73 25.70
CA PHE A 72 11.66 -19.58 25.91
C PHE A 72 12.03 -18.12 26.21
N GLU A 73 12.46 -17.88 27.45
CA GLU A 73 13.29 -16.74 27.83
C GLU A 73 14.77 -17.05 27.57
N HIS A 74 15.62 -16.04 27.65
CA HIS A 74 17.07 -16.16 27.48
C HIS A 74 17.74 -17.03 28.57
N THR A 75 18.62 -17.94 28.15
CA THR A 75 19.88 -18.23 28.84
C THR A 75 21.01 -18.44 27.84
N SER A 76 22.24 -18.23 28.32
CA SER A 76 23.49 -18.33 27.57
C SER A 76 24.28 -19.60 27.92
N ASN A 77 25.44 -19.73 27.26
CA ASN A 77 26.59 -20.59 27.57
C ASN A 77 26.64 -22.02 27.00
N GLU A 78 27.74 -22.23 26.28
CA GLU A 78 28.74 -23.31 26.43
C GLU A 78 28.27 -24.77 26.35
N TYR A 79 28.83 -25.47 25.36
CA TYR A 79 29.17 -26.89 25.49
C TYR A 79 30.54 -27.16 24.86
N GLU A 80 31.45 -27.69 25.67
CA GLU A 80 32.73 -28.28 25.26
C GLU A 80 32.53 -29.74 24.80
N ASP A 81 33.51 -30.19 24.01
CA ASP A 81 34.04 -31.55 23.89
C ASP A 81 33.18 -32.77 23.50
N GLY A 82 33.68 -33.44 22.45
CA GLY A 82 33.20 -34.72 21.91
C GLY A 82 34.22 -35.29 20.91
N ILE A 83 35.42 -35.62 21.38
CA ILE A 83 36.57 -36.08 20.58
C ILE A 83 36.30 -37.43 19.89
N GLN A 84 36.68 -37.55 18.60
CA GLN A 84 37.20 -38.80 18.03
C GLN A 84 38.29 -38.55 16.96
N GLU A 85 39.49 -39.03 17.28
CA GLU A 85 40.71 -39.20 16.46
C GLU A 85 40.54 -40.26 15.34
N GLN A 86 41.35 -40.49 14.29
CA GLN A 86 42.59 -39.97 13.63
C GLN A 86 42.72 -40.81 12.28
N PRO A 87 43.75 -40.78 11.39
CA PRO A 87 45.05 -40.08 11.45
C PRO A 87 45.55 -39.32 10.18
N GLU A 88 46.51 -38.43 10.49
CA GLU A 88 47.76 -37.99 9.80
C GLU A 88 48.01 -38.06 8.28
N GLY A 89 48.63 -36.96 7.79
CA GLY A 89 49.46 -36.85 6.59
C GLY A 89 50.24 -35.51 6.59
N THR A 90 51.57 -35.56 6.60
CA THR A 90 52.54 -34.44 6.70
C THR A 90 52.60 -33.58 5.41
N GLU A 91 53.22 -32.39 5.28
CA GLU A 91 54.50 -31.86 5.80
C GLU A 91 54.51 -30.31 5.99
N GLU A 92 55.44 -29.85 6.86
CA GLU A 92 56.31 -28.65 6.87
C GLU A 92 56.50 -27.89 5.52
N ASN A 93 56.89 -26.61 5.37
CA ASN A 93 57.25 -25.48 6.26
C ASN A 93 57.18 -24.15 5.42
N ASP A 94 57.51 -22.92 5.85
CA ASP A 94 58.27 -22.40 7.01
C ASP A 94 57.87 -20.94 7.42
N GLN A 95 58.64 -20.38 8.35
CA GLN A 95 58.77 -19.04 8.95
C GLN A 95 59.24 -17.94 7.94
N GLN A 96 59.17 -16.62 8.18
CA GLN A 96 59.78 -15.92 9.32
C GLN A 96 59.27 -14.47 9.53
N GLU A 97 59.49 -13.95 10.74
CA GLU A 97 59.01 -12.69 11.32
C GLU A 97 59.79 -11.44 10.86
N PHE A 98 59.24 -10.24 11.10
CA PHE A 98 59.99 -9.17 11.79
C PHE A 98 59.03 -8.14 12.41
N VAL A 99 59.33 -7.74 13.65
CA VAL A 99 58.65 -6.69 14.43
C VAL A 99 59.71 -5.68 14.83
N ASP A 100 59.40 -4.38 14.84
CA ASP A 100 59.76 -3.48 15.94
C ASP A 100 59.15 -2.07 15.81
N GLU A 101 58.99 -1.43 16.98
CA GLU A 101 58.36 -0.13 17.20
C GLU A 101 59.34 1.05 17.03
N MET A 102 58.84 2.28 16.83
CA MET A 102 59.12 3.44 17.70
C MET A 102 58.43 4.75 17.25
N GLU A 103 58.32 5.69 18.20
CA GLU A 103 57.38 6.82 18.25
C GLU A 103 57.95 8.20 17.80
N PRO A 104 57.18 9.32 17.84
CA PRO A 104 57.32 10.44 16.88
C PRO A 104 58.17 11.64 17.34
N LYS A 105 58.31 12.65 16.47
CA LYS A 105 58.75 14.02 16.83
C LYS A 105 57.93 15.13 16.18
N VAL A 106 57.66 16.16 17.00
CA VAL A 106 57.01 17.44 16.70
C VAL A 106 58.07 18.48 16.31
N LEU A 107 57.70 19.51 15.54
CA LEU A 107 58.33 20.84 15.59
C LEU A 107 57.37 21.93 15.08
N ASP A 108 57.27 23.04 15.82
CA ASP A 108 56.34 24.15 15.61
C ASP A 108 56.83 25.18 14.57
N ARG A 109 55.90 25.96 13.96
CA ARG A 109 55.78 27.42 14.21
C ARG A 109 54.63 28.13 13.49
N GLU A 110 54.21 29.24 14.11
CA GLU A 110 53.10 30.13 13.74
C GLU A 110 53.49 31.17 12.66
N GLN A 111 52.51 31.69 11.91
CA GLN A 111 52.18 33.14 11.79
C GLN A 111 51.08 33.44 10.73
N GLU A 112 50.08 34.25 11.12
CA GLU A 112 49.16 35.01 10.26
C GLU A 112 49.68 36.46 10.05
N PRO A 113 48.99 37.40 9.35
CA PRO A 113 48.10 37.31 8.17
C PRO A 113 48.59 38.27 7.04
N VAL A 114 47.82 38.46 5.96
CA VAL A 114 47.92 39.64 5.07
C VAL A 114 46.55 40.26 4.82
N ASP A 115 46.46 41.57 5.07
CA ASP A 115 45.32 42.46 4.87
C ASP A 115 45.49 43.29 3.57
N LEU A 116 44.37 43.60 2.89
CA LEU A 116 44.26 44.68 1.91
C LEU A 116 42.83 45.28 1.91
N GLY A 117 42.58 46.20 2.86
CA GLY A 117 42.28 47.60 2.52
C GLY A 117 40.84 47.98 2.11
N GLU A 118 40.24 48.86 2.91
CA GLU A 118 38.95 49.55 2.69
C GLU A 118 39.00 50.61 1.57
N GLN A 119 37.82 51.04 1.06
CA GLN A 119 37.39 52.46 1.17
C GLN A 119 35.92 52.74 0.76
N ASP A 120 35.37 53.74 1.47
CA ASP A 120 34.29 54.70 1.15
C ASP A 120 32.79 54.30 1.18
N GLU A 121 32.08 54.86 2.18
CA GLU A 121 30.66 55.24 2.10
C GLU A 121 30.47 56.51 1.22
N PRO A 122 29.23 56.91 0.89
CA PRO A 122 28.67 57.98 1.73
C PRO A 122 27.17 57.84 2.09
N SER A 123 26.81 58.52 3.17
CA SER A 123 25.46 58.65 3.73
C SER A 123 24.61 59.74 3.05
N VAL A 124 23.28 59.58 3.06
CA VAL A 124 22.29 60.67 2.93
C VAL A 124 21.08 60.38 3.85
N GLU A 125 20.39 61.44 4.28
CA GLU A 125 19.68 61.54 5.56
C GLU A 125 18.15 61.73 5.42
N SER A 126 17.42 61.27 6.44
CA SER A 126 16.08 61.71 6.89
C SER A 126 14.90 61.91 5.91
N VAL A 127 13.78 61.23 6.20
CA VAL A 127 12.43 61.85 6.19
C VAL A 127 11.66 61.38 7.44
N ARG A 128 10.98 62.31 8.13
CA ARG A 128 10.06 62.06 9.26
C ARG A 128 8.61 61.93 8.74
N GLU A 129 7.70 61.59 9.67
CA GLU A 129 6.23 61.64 9.61
C GLU A 129 5.55 60.27 9.35
N GLN A 130 4.35 59.98 9.89
CA GLN A 130 3.64 60.50 11.08
C GLN A 130 2.76 59.33 11.62
N LYS A 131 2.08 59.50 12.76
CA LYS A 131 1.13 58.49 13.26
C LYS A 131 -0.16 58.51 12.44
N GLU A 132 -0.64 57.34 12.02
CA GLU A 132 -2.09 57.10 11.96
C GLU A 132 -2.42 55.61 12.08
N LYS A 133 -3.52 55.29 12.79
CA LYS A 133 -4.12 53.96 12.87
C LYS A 133 -5.33 53.93 11.93
N PRO A 134 -5.38 53.02 10.94
CA PRO A 134 -6.63 52.60 10.35
C PRO A 134 -7.18 51.40 11.14
N THR A 135 -8.40 51.51 11.63
CA THR A 135 -9.25 50.33 11.88
C THR A 135 -9.58 49.69 10.54
N VAL A 136 -9.39 48.38 10.42
CA VAL A 136 -9.77 47.60 9.23
C VAL A 136 -10.89 46.65 9.61
N ASP A 137 -11.94 46.61 8.79
CA ASP A 137 -13.11 45.77 8.96
C ASP A 137 -12.78 44.27 8.96
N ASP A 138 -13.52 43.48 9.74
CA ASP A 138 -13.45 42.01 9.77
C ASP A 138 -14.00 41.38 8.47
N LYS A 139 -13.25 41.52 7.37
CA LYS A 139 -13.34 40.69 6.15
C LYS A 139 -11.94 40.49 5.57
N VAL A 140 -11.71 39.30 5.00
CA VAL A 140 -10.44 38.83 4.39
C VAL A 140 -9.39 38.34 5.41
N LEU A 141 -9.64 37.17 6.00
CA LEU A 141 -8.62 36.25 6.53
C LEU A 141 -9.10 34.79 6.43
N GLU A 142 -9.33 34.28 5.21
CA GLU A 142 -9.57 32.84 4.99
C GLU A 142 -9.01 32.31 3.65
N GLU A 143 -7.77 32.69 3.32
CA GLU A 143 -6.97 32.08 2.24
C GLU A 143 -5.55 31.72 2.73
N SER A 144 -5.38 30.60 3.43
CA SER A 144 -4.05 29.99 3.69
C SER A 144 -4.09 28.54 4.20
N VAL A 145 -4.90 27.68 3.58
CA VAL A 145 -4.55 26.25 3.45
C VAL A 145 -4.67 25.91 1.98
N GLY A 146 -3.59 26.16 1.24
CA GLY A 146 -3.58 26.12 -0.22
C GLY A 146 -4.12 24.80 -0.75
N ASP A 147 -5.23 24.90 -1.48
CA ASP A 147 -5.60 23.92 -2.50
C ASP A 147 -4.53 24.01 -3.59
N VAL A 148 -3.50 23.17 -3.48
CA VAL A 148 -2.35 23.23 -4.39
C VAL A 148 -2.82 22.77 -5.76
N SER A 149 -3.12 23.76 -6.60
CA SER A 149 -3.57 23.58 -7.98
C SER A 149 -2.81 22.45 -8.67
N GLU A 150 -3.56 21.47 -9.16
CA GLU A 150 -3.02 20.40 -9.99
C GLU A 150 -2.60 20.98 -11.33
N GLN A 151 -1.32 21.34 -11.45
CA GLN A 151 -0.69 21.31 -12.76
C GLN A 151 -0.72 19.85 -13.23
N SER A 152 -1.53 19.64 -14.27
CA SER A 152 -1.84 18.34 -14.85
C SER A 152 -0.58 17.71 -15.43
N TYR A 153 0.06 16.85 -14.65
CA TYR A 153 0.96 15.86 -15.21
C TYR A 153 0.14 14.94 -16.12
N GLN A 154 0.60 14.78 -17.36
CA GLN A 154 -0.04 13.90 -18.34
C GLN A 154 0.15 12.44 -17.90
N ASP A 155 -0.85 11.94 -17.17
CA ASP A 155 -1.16 10.52 -17.03
C ASP A 155 -1.12 9.86 -18.42
N ASP A 156 -0.57 8.64 -18.52
CA ASP A 156 -0.14 7.96 -19.76
C ASP A 156 -1.11 8.22 -20.95
N SER A 157 -0.85 9.28 -21.72
CA SER A 157 -1.90 9.92 -22.56
C SER A 157 -2.40 9.06 -23.73
N ASP A 158 -1.66 7.99 -24.01
CA ASP A 158 -1.87 7.06 -25.10
C ASP A 158 -2.49 5.73 -24.62
N ASP A 159 -2.72 5.52 -23.32
CA ASP A 159 -3.44 4.34 -22.81
C ASP A 159 -4.95 4.58 -22.80
N PRO A 160 -5.73 3.99 -23.73
CA PRO A 160 -7.17 4.17 -23.78
C PRO A 160 -7.90 3.54 -22.60
N ASP A 161 -7.24 2.74 -21.76
CA ASP A 161 -7.80 2.13 -20.55
C ASP A 161 -7.39 2.87 -19.25
N ALA A 162 -6.72 4.02 -19.33
CA ALA A 162 -6.34 4.87 -18.19
C ALA A 162 -7.57 5.44 -17.44
N VAL A 163 -7.35 5.84 -16.17
CA VAL A 163 -8.41 6.27 -15.24
C VAL A 163 -8.24 7.75 -14.92
N ASN A 164 -9.15 8.59 -15.41
CA ASN A 164 -9.09 10.02 -15.16
C ASN A 164 -9.48 10.36 -13.71
N LEU A 165 -8.47 10.66 -12.87
CA LEU A 165 -8.67 10.97 -11.44
C LEU A 165 -9.51 12.23 -11.20
N GLN A 166 -9.45 13.23 -12.09
CA GLN A 166 -10.28 14.42 -12.00
C GLN A 166 -11.77 14.10 -12.23
N THR A 167 -12.07 13.28 -13.24
CA THR A 167 -13.42 12.74 -13.44
C THR A 167 -13.91 11.92 -12.23
N LYS A 168 -13.02 11.17 -11.54
CA LYS A 168 -13.39 10.50 -10.28
C LYS A 168 -13.73 11.49 -9.15
N ARG A 169 -13.04 12.63 -9.05
CA ARG A 169 -13.40 13.70 -8.09
C ARG A 169 -14.78 14.29 -8.39
N GLU A 170 -15.05 14.61 -9.64
CA GLU A 170 -16.35 15.14 -10.10
C GLU A 170 -17.48 14.16 -9.78
N GLN A 171 -17.27 12.86 -10.02
CA GLN A 171 -18.21 11.80 -9.67
C GLN A 171 -18.46 11.69 -8.15
N VAL A 172 -17.43 11.86 -7.30
CA VAL A 172 -17.58 11.93 -5.84
C VAL A 172 -18.46 13.10 -5.43
N MET A 173 -18.19 14.31 -5.95
CA MET A 173 -18.93 15.51 -5.58
C MET A 173 -20.40 15.42 -6.00
N ALA A 174 -20.67 15.03 -7.26
CA ALA A 174 -22.03 14.83 -7.76
C ALA A 174 -22.81 13.77 -6.97
N LEU A 175 -22.16 12.70 -6.52
CA LEU A 175 -22.81 11.67 -5.70
C LEU A 175 -23.14 12.19 -4.29
N ILE A 176 -22.25 12.97 -3.68
CA ILE A 176 -22.47 13.60 -2.37
C ILE A 176 -23.60 14.62 -2.44
N GLU A 177 -23.68 15.44 -3.50
CA GLU A 177 -24.78 16.39 -3.72
C GLU A 177 -26.12 15.68 -3.91
N LYS A 178 -26.16 14.61 -4.72
CA LYS A 178 -27.34 13.75 -4.87
C LYS A 178 -27.78 13.14 -3.53
N GLY A 179 -26.82 12.64 -2.74
CA GLY A 179 -27.04 12.09 -1.40
C GLY A 179 -27.58 13.14 -0.42
N GLU A 180 -26.96 14.31 -0.34
CA GLU A 180 -27.42 15.42 0.50
C GLU A 180 -28.86 15.84 0.16
N LYS A 181 -29.17 15.99 -1.13
CA LYS A 181 -30.52 16.33 -1.57
C LYS A 181 -31.54 15.27 -1.10
N TYR A 182 -31.25 14.00 -1.37
CA TYR A 182 -32.15 12.90 -0.98
C TYR A 182 -32.33 12.84 0.55
N LEU A 183 -31.25 13.03 1.32
CA LEU A 183 -31.26 13.03 2.78
C LEU A 183 -32.07 14.20 3.38
N LYS A 184 -32.13 15.35 2.70
CA LYS A 184 -32.97 16.50 3.09
C LYS A 184 -34.45 16.29 2.77
N GLU A 185 -34.76 15.61 1.66
CA GLU A 185 -36.13 15.38 1.17
C GLU A 185 -36.85 14.24 1.90
N HIS A 186 -36.12 13.24 2.41
CA HIS A 186 -36.70 12.01 3.01
C HIS A 186 -36.49 11.95 4.54
N GLN A 187 -36.93 10.87 5.20
CA GLN A 187 -36.51 10.58 6.56
C GLN A 187 -35.09 10.00 6.57
N PRO A 188 -34.24 10.32 7.57
CA PRO A 188 -32.84 9.87 7.58
C PRO A 188 -32.67 8.35 7.43
N TYR A 189 -33.52 7.54 8.07
CA TYR A 189 -33.43 6.09 7.99
C TYR A 189 -33.74 5.52 6.59
N GLU A 190 -34.64 6.17 5.83
CA GLU A 190 -34.96 5.81 4.44
C GLU A 190 -33.76 6.10 3.54
N ALA A 191 -33.17 7.28 3.70
CA ALA A 191 -31.95 7.69 3.00
C ALA A 191 -30.77 6.75 3.31
N PHE A 192 -30.54 6.41 4.58
CA PHE A 192 -29.45 5.49 4.97
C PHE A 192 -29.60 4.09 4.39
N ASN A 193 -30.83 3.57 4.35
CA ASN A 193 -31.13 2.31 3.68
C ASN A 193 -30.85 2.38 2.17
N MET A 194 -31.29 3.45 1.51
CA MET A 194 -31.05 3.68 0.08
C MET A 194 -29.57 3.82 -0.26
N PHE A 195 -28.79 4.56 0.54
CA PHE A 195 -27.35 4.73 0.35
C PHE A 195 -26.55 3.43 0.57
N THR A 196 -27.11 2.48 1.32
CA THR A 196 -26.49 1.18 1.59
C THR A 196 -26.85 0.14 0.52
N HIS A 197 -28.09 0.13 0.04
CA HIS A 197 -28.62 -1.00 -0.74
C HIS A 197 -29.07 -0.66 -2.17
N ASN A 198 -29.20 0.62 -2.56
CA ASN A 198 -29.66 1.01 -3.88
C ASN A 198 -28.51 1.49 -4.78
N LYS A 199 -28.39 0.89 -5.97
CA LYS A 199 -27.41 1.25 -7.01
C LYS A 199 -27.49 2.70 -7.48
N ASP A 200 -28.61 3.40 -7.27
CA ASP A 200 -28.74 4.83 -7.56
C ASP A 200 -27.76 5.71 -6.76
N PHE A 201 -27.23 5.19 -5.66
CA PHE A 201 -26.23 5.85 -4.81
C PHE A 201 -24.84 5.19 -4.90
N ILE A 202 -24.59 4.47 -6.00
CA ILE A 202 -23.30 3.85 -6.34
C ILE A 202 -22.96 4.19 -7.81
N LYS A 203 -21.76 4.70 -8.06
CA LYS A 203 -21.26 5.10 -9.37
C LYS A 203 -19.90 4.45 -9.61
N GLY A 204 -19.88 3.35 -10.34
CA GLY A 204 -18.68 2.51 -10.47
C GLY A 204 -18.21 1.97 -9.11
N GLU A 205 -17.00 2.34 -8.69
CA GLU A 205 -16.44 2.04 -7.35
C GLU A 205 -16.87 3.03 -6.26
N ILE A 206 -17.44 4.18 -6.64
CA ILE A 206 -17.74 5.29 -5.73
C ILE A 206 -19.11 5.04 -5.11
N TYR A 207 -19.17 5.02 -3.78
CA TYR A 207 -20.39 4.78 -3.00
C TYR A 207 -20.53 5.80 -1.86
N LEU A 208 -21.77 6.06 -1.44
CA LEU A 208 -22.04 6.89 -0.27
C LEU A 208 -21.78 6.15 1.05
N PHE A 209 -21.23 6.87 2.02
CA PHE A 209 -21.28 6.53 3.43
C PHE A 209 -21.79 7.70 4.26
N VAL A 210 -22.37 7.40 5.42
CA VAL A 210 -22.82 8.39 6.40
C VAL A 210 -22.35 8.00 7.79
N LEU A 211 -21.83 8.97 8.53
CA LEU A 211 -21.47 8.88 9.94
C LEU A 211 -22.38 9.82 10.77
N ASP A 212 -22.60 9.49 12.04
CA ASP A 212 -23.01 10.49 13.03
C ASP A 212 -21.81 11.35 13.49
N ARG A 213 -22.07 12.35 14.36
CA ARG A 213 -21.01 13.23 14.90
C ARG A 213 -20.00 12.50 15.79
N ASP A 214 -20.37 11.35 16.34
CA ASP A 214 -19.55 10.54 17.25
C ASP A 214 -18.75 9.47 16.51
N GLY A 215 -18.91 9.35 15.19
CA GLY A 215 -18.18 8.42 14.32
C GLY A 215 -18.84 7.04 14.15
N THR A 216 -20.14 6.90 14.39
CA THR A 216 -20.91 5.67 14.13
C THR A 216 -21.37 5.62 12.68
N TRP A 217 -21.15 4.50 11.99
CA TRP A 217 -21.66 4.30 10.63
C TRP A 217 -23.20 4.19 10.64
N LEU A 218 -23.86 5.06 9.88
CA LEU A 218 -25.31 5.04 9.68
C LEU A 218 -25.69 4.45 8.31
N ALA A 219 -24.81 4.61 7.31
CA ALA A 219 -24.93 4.00 5.99
C ALA A 219 -23.54 3.74 5.40
N HIS A 220 -23.37 2.67 4.61
CA HIS A 220 -22.10 2.39 3.93
C HIS A 220 -22.29 1.46 2.72
N GLY A 221 -22.34 2.01 1.51
CA GLY A 221 -22.71 1.31 0.26
C GLY A 221 -21.81 0.15 -0.21
N GLN A 222 -20.67 -0.11 0.45
CA GLN A 222 -19.81 -1.30 0.19
C GLN A 222 -19.89 -2.35 1.32
N ARG A 223 -20.36 -1.99 2.53
CA ARG A 223 -20.18 -2.79 3.76
C ARG A 223 -21.31 -2.52 4.75
N SER A 224 -22.46 -3.16 4.52
CA SER A 224 -23.61 -3.07 5.43
C SER A 224 -23.34 -3.63 6.83
N ASP A 225 -22.34 -4.50 6.98
CA ASP A 225 -21.91 -5.07 8.26
C ASP A 225 -21.26 -4.05 9.21
N LEU A 226 -20.78 -2.91 8.69
CA LEU A 226 -20.20 -1.83 9.51
C LEU A 226 -21.25 -0.94 10.19
N ILE A 227 -22.51 -0.99 9.74
CA ILE A 227 -23.57 -0.09 10.21
C ILE A 227 -23.83 -0.33 11.71
N TRP A 228 -24.08 0.76 12.45
CA TRP A 228 -24.20 0.84 13.90
C TRP A 228 -22.90 0.59 14.69
N GLN A 229 -21.77 0.33 14.04
CA GLN A 229 -20.47 0.26 14.70
C GLN A 229 -19.85 1.65 14.84
N ASN A 230 -19.35 1.99 16.03
CA ASN A 230 -18.61 3.23 16.24
C ASN A 230 -17.14 3.08 15.79
N ALA A 231 -16.75 3.86 14.79
CA ALA A 231 -15.46 3.81 14.13
C ALA A 231 -14.54 4.99 14.49
N VAL A 232 -14.86 5.80 15.52
CA VAL A 232 -14.05 6.98 15.89
C VAL A 232 -12.62 6.63 16.32
N ASN A 233 -12.42 5.39 16.79
CA ASN A 233 -11.11 4.84 17.14
C ASN A 233 -10.53 3.91 16.07
N MET A 234 -11.22 3.73 14.94
CA MET A 234 -10.74 2.96 13.81
C MET A 234 -9.46 3.60 13.25
N ARG A 235 -8.50 2.74 12.92
CA ARG A 235 -7.23 3.12 12.32
C ARG A 235 -7.05 2.37 11.02
N ASP A 236 -6.36 3.00 10.08
CA ASP A 236 -5.94 2.33 8.86
C ASP A 236 -4.67 1.48 9.08
N THR A 237 -4.17 0.84 8.02
CA THR A 237 -2.99 -0.05 8.09
C THR A 237 -1.69 0.64 8.53
N PHE A 238 -1.62 1.97 8.49
CA PHE A 238 -0.47 2.74 8.98
C PHE A 238 -0.70 3.28 10.41
N GLY A 239 -1.89 3.08 10.98
CA GLY A 239 -2.27 3.58 12.29
C GLY A 239 -2.98 4.94 12.26
N SER A 240 -3.27 5.49 11.08
CA SER A 240 -3.91 6.80 10.94
C SER A 240 -5.36 6.74 11.43
N PRO A 241 -5.79 7.62 12.36
CA PRO A 241 -7.16 7.64 12.89
C PRO A 241 -8.11 8.36 11.91
N PHE A 242 -8.24 7.82 10.69
CA PHE A 242 -8.83 8.52 9.55
C PHE A 242 -10.27 9.00 9.79
N VAL A 243 -11.09 8.27 10.56
CA VAL A 243 -12.45 8.70 10.91
C VAL A 243 -12.45 9.99 11.74
N LYS A 244 -11.51 10.16 12.68
CA LYS A 244 -11.35 11.44 13.41
C LYS A 244 -10.89 12.58 12.49
N VAL A 245 -10.07 12.27 11.48
CA VAL A 245 -9.66 13.24 10.46
C VAL A 245 -10.84 13.66 9.60
N MET A 246 -11.69 12.70 9.19
CA MET A 246 -12.94 12.97 8.46
C MET A 246 -13.89 13.84 9.26
N LEU A 247 -14.22 13.49 10.50
CA LEU A 247 -15.09 14.29 11.36
C LEU A 247 -14.52 15.71 11.54
N LYS A 248 -13.22 15.86 11.84
CA LYS A 248 -12.55 17.16 11.98
C LYS A 248 -12.60 18.00 10.69
N LYS A 249 -12.48 17.40 9.50
CA LYS A 249 -12.63 18.10 8.21
C LYS A 249 -14.09 18.48 7.95
N ALA A 250 -15.03 17.56 8.18
CA ALA A 250 -16.46 17.82 8.02
C ALA A 250 -16.96 18.98 8.91
N HIS A 251 -16.58 19.01 10.20
CA HIS A 251 -16.88 20.11 11.14
C HIS A 251 -16.23 21.45 10.77
N ARG A 252 -15.39 21.51 9.73
CA ARG A 252 -14.71 22.71 9.21
C ARG A 252 -15.16 23.07 7.80
N GLY A 253 -16.42 22.78 7.47
CA GLY A 253 -17.01 23.02 6.14
C GLY A 253 -16.83 21.88 5.13
N GLY A 254 -16.01 20.88 5.44
CA GLY A 254 -15.75 19.72 4.58
C GLY A 254 -14.33 19.67 4.03
N GLY A 255 -14.06 18.68 3.19
CA GLY A 255 -12.78 18.56 2.48
C GLY A 255 -12.36 17.14 2.13
N TRP A 256 -11.29 17.05 1.35
CA TRP A 256 -10.66 15.80 0.96
C TRP A 256 -9.84 15.17 2.10
N VAL A 257 -9.89 13.84 2.20
CA VAL A 257 -9.14 13.02 3.16
C VAL A 257 -8.52 11.82 2.43
N THR A 258 -7.22 11.63 2.61
CA THR A 258 -6.44 10.47 2.12
C THR A 258 -6.19 9.50 3.27
N TYR A 259 -6.46 8.21 3.07
CA TYR A 259 -6.32 7.16 4.09
C TYR A 259 -6.19 5.78 3.42
N GLN A 260 -5.77 4.75 4.15
CA GLN A 260 -5.78 3.37 3.63
C GLN A 260 -7.11 2.66 3.91
N TRP A 261 -7.62 1.92 2.92
CA TRP A 261 -8.82 1.10 3.04
C TRP A 261 -8.74 -0.14 2.15
N ARG A 262 -8.95 -1.33 2.72
CA ARG A 262 -8.81 -2.64 2.03
C ARG A 262 -7.47 -2.78 1.28
N GLY A 263 -6.37 -2.41 1.92
CA GLY A 263 -5.01 -2.56 1.35
C GLY A 263 -4.64 -1.56 0.24
N ALA A 264 -5.44 -0.52 -0.01
CA ALA A 264 -5.09 0.53 -0.98
C ALA A 264 -5.38 1.95 -0.45
N THR A 265 -4.70 2.93 -1.04
CA THR A 265 -5.02 4.35 -0.83
C THR A 265 -6.44 4.62 -1.28
N LYS A 266 -7.22 5.30 -0.43
CA LYS A 266 -8.54 5.84 -0.73
C LYS A 266 -8.53 7.35 -0.51
N ILE A 267 -9.15 8.07 -1.44
CA ILE A 267 -9.38 9.51 -1.35
C ILE A 267 -10.89 9.71 -1.26
N SER A 268 -11.35 10.42 -0.24
CA SER A 268 -12.77 10.71 -0.04
C SER A 268 -12.99 12.19 0.27
N TYR A 269 -14.05 12.77 -0.27
CA TYR A 269 -14.56 14.04 0.22
C TYR A 269 -15.58 13.76 1.31
N VAL A 270 -15.56 14.56 2.38
CA VAL A 270 -16.54 14.50 3.48
C VAL A 270 -17.05 15.90 3.80
N LYS A 271 -18.34 16.01 4.17
CA LYS A 271 -18.91 17.25 4.70
C LYS A 271 -20.06 16.99 5.67
N GLU A 272 -20.40 17.99 6.48
CA GLU A 272 -21.61 17.96 7.29
C GLU A 272 -22.87 18.22 6.45
N VAL A 273 -23.96 17.57 6.82
CA VAL A 273 -25.31 17.84 6.34
C VAL A 273 -26.24 17.92 7.55
N ASN A 274 -26.94 19.04 7.68
CA ASN A 274 -27.93 19.27 8.73
C ASN A 274 -29.34 18.95 8.21
N VAL A 275 -30.04 18.02 8.87
CA VAL A 275 -31.42 17.63 8.55
C VAL A 275 -32.25 17.59 9.83
N LYS A 276 -33.33 18.39 9.87
CA LYS A 276 -34.31 18.41 10.97
C LYS A 276 -33.66 18.54 12.37
N GLY A 277 -32.66 19.41 12.49
CA GLY A 277 -31.92 19.66 13.73
C GLY A 277 -30.89 18.59 14.13
N ARG A 278 -30.59 17.62 13.26
CA ARG A 278 -29.53 16.63 13.43
C ARG A 278 -28.45 16.82 12.39
N THR A 279 -27.19 16.66 12.78
CA THR A 279 -26.02 16.75 11.90
C THR A 279 -25.48 15.37 11.59
N PHE A 280 -25.26 15.11 10.31
CA PHE A 280 -24.65 13.89 9.79
C PHE A 280 -23.39 14.26 8.99
N VAL A 281 -22.40 13.37 8.93
CA VAL A 281 -21.26 13.52 8.02
C VAL A 281 -21.45 12.57 6.86
N ILE A 282 -21.65 13.11 5.66
CA ILE A 282 -21.74 12.35 4.41
C ILE A 282 -20.38 12.34 3.71
N GLY A 283 -20.07 11.25 3.03
CA GLY A 283 -18.90 11.19 2.16
C GLY A 283 -18.98 10.12 1.09
N ALA A 284 -18.08 10.24 0.12
CA ALA A 284 -17.82 9.27 -0.93
C ALA A 284 -16.36 9.38 -1.38
N GLY A 285 -15.85 8.36 -2.06
CA GLY A 285 -14.46 8.35 -2.48
C GLY A 285 -14.09 7.24 -3.46
N TYR A 286 -12.93 7.41 -4.07
CA TYR A 286 -12.32 6.51 -5.06
C TYR A 286 -10.93 6.05 -4.61
N TYR A 287 -10.40 5.04 -5.30
CA TYR A 287 -9.03 4.56 -5.10
C TYR A 287 -8.20 5.02 -6.30
N PRO A 288 -7.23 5.93 -6.14
CA PRO A 288 -6.50 6.49 -7.27
C PRO A 288 -5.60 5.46 -7.96
N HIS A 289 -4.96 4.57 -7.19
CA HIS A 289 -3.91 3.67 -7.70
C HIS A 289 -2.86 4.46 -8.50
N SER A 290 -2.22 5.42 -7.83
CA SER A 290 -1.17 6.30 -8.36
C SER A 290 0.04 6.33 -7.41
N LYS A 291 1.25 6.58 -7.94
CA LYS A 291 2.44 6.77 -7.09
C LYS A 291 2.35 8.02 -6.22
N ALA A 292 1.78 9.11 -6.75
CA ALA A 292 1.62 10.37 -6.03
C ALA A 292 0.77 10.20 -4.77
N ASP A 293 -0.37 9.51 -4.88
CA ASP A 293 -1.28 9.32 -3.75
C ASP A 293 -0.80 8.23 -2.78
N ALA A 294 -0.06 7.22 -3.26
CA ALA A 294 0.64 6.28 -2.40
C ALA A 294 1.73 6.98 -1.56
N VAL A 295 2.52 7.87 -2.17
CA VAL A 295 3.50 8.74 -1.49
C VAL A 295 2.84 9.59 -0.39
N VAL A 296 1.75 10.29 -0.71
CA VAL A 296 1.00 11.08 0.28
C VAL A 296 0.45 10.20 1.41
N SER A 297 -0.09 9.02 1.08
CA SER A 297 -0.65 8.11 2.08
C SER A 297 0.41 7.51 3.01
N LEU A 298 1.61 7.20 2.51
CA LEU A 298 2.74 6.69 3.30
C LEU A 298 3.22 7.75 4.30
N VAL A 299 3.46 8.98 3.83
CA VAL A 299 3.88 10.11 4.68
C VAL A 299 2.83 10.40 5.74
N LYS A 300 1.55 10.54 5.37
CA LYS A 300 0.46 10.78 6.35
C LYS A 300 0.30 9.66 7.36
N GLY A 301 0.49 8.41 6.94
CA GLY A 301 0.52 7.26 7.84
C GLY A 301 1.63 7.35 8.88
N ALA A 302 2.86 7.66 8.45
CA ALA A 302 4.02 7.80 9.33
C ALA A 302 3.91 9.02 10.26
N VAL A 303 3.41 10.15 9.75
CA VAL A 303 3.13 11.35 10.55
C VAL A 303 2.08 11.06 11.63
N ALA A 304 1.01 10.32 11.30
CA ALA A 304 0.01 9.92 12.26
C ALA A 304 0.56 8.95 13.32
N MET A 305 1.43 8.01 12.93
CA MET A 305 2.15 7.13 13.85
C MET A 305 3.07 7.94 14.79
N PHE A 306 3.90 8.83 14.25
CA PHE A 306 4.82 9.66 15.02
C PHE A 306 4.06 10.53 16.04
N LYS A 307 3.02 11.25 15.60
CA LYS A 307 2.16 12.06 16.48
C LYS A 307 1.47 11.21 17.56
N GLN A 308 1.14 9.94 17.26
CA GLN A 308 0.58 9.00 18.23
C GLN A 308 1.63 8.49 19.24
N ALA A 309 2.87 8.25 18.82
CA ALA A 309 3.98 7.88 19.71
C ALA A 309 4.28 9.01 20.71
N MET A 310 4.42 10.25 20.23
CA MET A 310 4.63 11.43 21.10
C MET A 310 3.49 11.60 22.11
N LYS A 311 2.24 11.46 21.67
CA LYS A 311 1.06 11.51 22.56
C LYS A 311 1.08 10.42 23.65
N ASN A 312 1.67 9.27 23.36
CA ASN A 312 1.79 8.15 24.29
C ASN A 312 3.05 8.21 25.18
N ARG A 313 3.83 9.30 25.12
CA ARG A 313 5.14 9.46 25.79
C ARG A 313 6.22 8.49 25.33
N GLY A 314 6.10 7.95 24.11
CA GLY A 314 7.19 7.21 23.44
C GLY A 314 8.28 8.16 22.93
N THR A 315 9.41 7.59 22.50
CA THR A 315 10.56 8.36 22.00
C THR A 315 10.47 8.61 20.49
N LYS A 316 11.24 9.58 19.99
CA LYS A 316 11.31 9.83 18.54
C LYS A 316 12.15 8.76 17.85
N GLU A 317 13.12 8.20 18.54
CA GLU A 317 13.99 7.12 18.11
C GLU A 317 13.18 5.85 17.83
N GLU A 318 12.24 5.49 18.71
CA GLU A 318 11.26 4.41 18.48
C GLU A 318 10.41 4.66 17.23
N ALA A 319 9.90 5.89 17.07
CA ALA A 319 9.05 6.26 15.95
C ALA A 319 9.81 6.26 14.61
N PHE A 320 11.07 6.74 14.58
CA PHE A 320 11.92 6.78 13.38
C PHE A 320 12.51 5.40 13.03
N SER A 321 12.78 4.55 14.02
CA SER A 321 13.18 3.15 13.81
C SER A 321 12.12 2.38 13.00
N ALA A 322 10.83 2.58 13.31
CA ALA A 322 9.72 1.98 12.58
C ALA A 322 9.62 2.41 11.09
N LEU A 323 10.25 3.53 10.69
CA LEU A 323 10.31 4.00 9.30
C LEU A 323 11.56 3.48 8.56
N SER A 324 12.54 2.95 9.29
CA SER A 324 13.87 2.58 8.77
C SER A 324 14.01 1.10 8.41
N TYR A 325 13.01 0.27 8.73
CA TYR A 325 13.07 -1.17 8.48
C TYR A 325 12.79 -1.50 7.00
N PRO A 326 13.72 -2.15 6.26
CA PRO A 326 13.65 -2.31 4.79
C PRO A 326 12.57 -3.28 4.28
N LEU A 327 11.85 -3.95 5.19
CA LEU A 327 10.65 -4.76 4.91
C LEU A 327 9.44 -4.31 5.74
N GLY A 328 9.49 -3.10 6.29
CA GLY A 328 8.49 -2.56 7.20
C GLY A 328 7.18 -2.16 6.51
N ARG A 329 6.15 -1.87 7.32
CA ARG A 329 4.82 -1.46 6.83
C ARG A 329 4.81 -0.19 5.96
N PHE A 330 5.89 0.57 5.94
CA PHE A 330 6.05 1.81 5.18
C PHE A 330 6.87 1.66 3.89
N ILE A 331 7.07 0.44 3.43
CA ILE A 331 7.70 0.15 2.15
C ILE A 331 6.69 -0.53 1.23
N PHE A 332 6.53 0.08 0.06
CA PHE A 332 5.57 -0.32 -0.95
C PHE A 332 6.22 -0.22 -2.34
N GLY A 333 6.84 -1.33 -2.76
CA GLY A 333 7.58 -1.41 -4.00
C GLY A 333 8.88 -0.59 -3.99
N ASP A 334 8.94 0.43 -4.85
CA ASP A 334 10.01 1.43 -4.88
C ASP A 334 9.76 2.63 -3.95
N LEU A 335 8.58 2.73 -3.33
CA LEU A 335 8.25 3.80 -2.38
C LEU A 335 8.77 3.46 -0.97
N TYR A 336 9.59 4.35 -0.42
CA TYR A 336 10.15 4.27 0.93
C TYR A 336 10.15 5.64 1.62
N LEU A 337 10.11 5.64 2.94
CA LEU A 337 10.23 6.86 3.74
C LEU A 337 11.67 7.20 4.08
N TYR A 338 11.93 8.50 4.24
CA TYR A 338 13.09 9.04 4.92
C TYR A 338 12.66 10.20 5.82
N ALA A 339 13.44 10.50 6.86
CA ALA A 339 13.17 11.61 7.76
C ALA A 339 14.46 12.32 8.15
N LEU A 340 14.44 13.65 8.15
CA LEU A 340 15.54 14.51 8.59
C LEU A 340 15.07 15.45 9.70
N ASP A 341 15.99 15.84 10.58
CA ASP A 341 15.80 17.02 11.43
C ASP A 341 15.97 18.32 10.63
N PHE A 342 15.58 19.45 11.21
CA PHE A 342 15.71 20.76 10.56
C PHE A 342 17.16 21.30 10.48
N LYS A 343 18.15 20.52 10.92
CA LYS A 343 19.60 20.73 10.70
C LYS A 343 20.15 19.83 9.57
N GLY A 344 19.29 18.96 9.02
CA GLY A 344 19.56 18.05 7.92
C GLY A 344 20.15 16.69 8.32
N ILE A 345 20.15 16.32 9.61
CA ILE A 345 20.58 14.99 10.08
C ILE A 345 19.50 13.97 9.74
N HIS A 346 19.88 12.87 9.09
CA HIS A 346 18.99 11.73 8.84
C HIS A 346 18.60 11.04 10.16
N MET A 347 17.30 11.02 10.45
CA MET A 347 16.71 10.29 11.55
C MET A 347 16.19 8.91 11.12
N ALA A 348 15.76 8.76 9.86
CA ALA A 348 15.28 7.51 9.29
C ALA A 348 15.54 7.42 7.78
N HIS A 349 15.77 6.23 7.23
CA HIS A 349 15.83 6.00 5.79
C HIS A 349 15.55 4.54 5.38
N GLY A 350 14.35 4.24 4.91
CA GLY A 350 13.86 2.87 4.67
C GLY A 350 14.58 2.06 3.57
N ASP A 351 15.18 2.70 2.56
CA ASP A 351 15.98 2.01 1.52
C ASP A 351 17.47 1.87 1.88
N ARG A 352 17.96 2.65 2.86
CA ARG A 352 19.41 2.81 3.15
C ARG A 352 19.65 3.18 4.63
N PRO A 353 19.50 2.22 5.56
CA PRO A 353 19.66 2.50 6.99
C PRO A 353 21.03 3.12 7.35
N GLY A 354 22.09 2.79 6.61
CA GLY A 354 23.43 3.38 6.80
C GLY A 354 23.56 4.89 6.52
N LEU A 355 22.50 5.58 6.10
CA LEU A 355 22.47 7.05 6.06
C LEU A 355 22.06 7.70 7.39
N ILE A 356 21.50 6.95 8.34
CA ILE A 356 21.06 7.49 9.64
C ILE A 356 22.25 8.09 10.39
N GLY A 357 22.07 9.28 10.97
CA GLY A 357 23.13 10.08 11.59
C GLY A 357 23.96 10.94 10.64
N THR A 358 23.90 10.73 9.32
CA THR A 358 24.60 11.57 8.34
C THR A 358 23.86 12.89 8.10
N ASN A 359 24.59 13.97 7.80
CA ASN A 359 23.99 15.25 7.42
C ASN A 359 23.80 15.34 5.89
N ALA A 360 22.58 15.70 5.47
CA ALA A 360 22.21 15.91 4.07
C ALA A 360 21.57 17.30 3.81
N ILE A 361 21.81 18.30 4.66
CA ILE A 361 21.30 19.67 4.47
C ILE A 361 21.80 20.28 3.15
N ASN A 362 23.01 19.89 2.71
CA ASN A 362 23.65 20.36 1.49
C ASN A 362 23.46 19.40 0.30
N TYR A 363 22.48 18.49 0.35
CA TYR A 363 22.14 17.65 -0.80
C TYR A 363 21.67 18.52 -1.98
N LYS A 364 22.49 18.53 -3.03
CA LYS A 364 22.21 19.20 -4.30
C LYS A 364 21.72 18.19 -5.34
N ASP A 365 20.71 18.59 -6.09
CA ASP A 365 20.28 17.87 -7.29
C ASP A 365 21.16 18.22 -8.51
N ALA A 366 20.86 17.65 -9.68
CA ALA A 366 21.65 17.90 -10.90
C ALA A 366 21.60 19.34 -11.42
N THR A 367 20.63 20.17 -10.99
CA THR A 367 20.55 21.60 -11.31
C THR A 367 21.19 22.48 -10.22
N GLY A 368 21.81 21.88 -9.20
CA GLY A 368 22.38 22.58 -8.04
C GLY A 368 21.38 22.91 -6.93
N LYS A 369 20.12 22.46 -7.05
CA LYS A 369 19.03 22.77 -6.11
C LYS A 369 19.26 22.13 -4.74
N LEU A 370 19.26 22.93 -3.68
CA LEU A 370 19.40 22.48 -2.28
C LEU A 370 18.08 21.90 -1.76
N VAL A 371 17.75 20.68 -2.18
CA VAL A 371 16.42 20.06 -2.03
C VAL A 371 15.91 20.07 -0.59
N ASN A 372 16.75 19.66 0.37
CA ASN A 372 16.33 19.55 1.77
C ASN A 372 16.13 20.93 2.43
N GLN A 373 16.85 21.96 2.01
CA GLN A 373 16.65 23.32 2.50
C GLN A 373 15.34 23.91 1.98
N GLU A 374 14.99 23.66 0.71
CA GLU A 374 13.70 24.11 0.16
C GLU A 374 12.51 23.42 0.85
N ILE A 375 12.61 22.10 1.16
CA ILE A 375 11.61 21.39 1.96
C ILE A 375 11.44 22.07 3.34
N ILE A 376 12.55 22.31 4.05
CA ILE A 376 12.52 22.90 5.40
C ILE A 376 11.95 24.32 5.37
N ASN A 377 12.31 25.15 4.39
CA ASN A 377 11.82 26.52 4.28
C ASN A 377 10.30 26.55 4.05
N LYS A 378 9.78 25.78 3.07
CA LYS A 378 8.34 25.69 2.80
C LYS A 378 7.54 25.11 4.00
N LEU A 379 8.13 24.22 4.80
CA LEU A 379 7.51 23.70 6.03
C LEU A 379 7.59 24.68 7.23
N LYS A 380 8.51 25.65 7.21
CA LYS A 380 8.56 26.76 8.19
C LYS A 380 7.52 27.83 7.88
N GLU A 381 7.20 28.04 6.60
CA GLU A 381 6.15 28.96 6.13
C GLU A 381 4.72 28.53 6.51
N GLY A 382 4.55 27.36 7.16
CA GLY A 382 3.27 26.94 7.76
C GLY A 382 2.48 25.91 6.94
N ALA A 383 3.03 25.38 5.85
CA ALA A 383 2.39 24.33 5.07
C ALA A 383 2.21 23.03 5.89
N ASP A 384 0.97 22.50 5.92
CA ASP A 384 0.66 21.18 6.52
C ASP A 384 1.51 20.06 5.88
N GLY A 385 1.81 20.19 4.59
CA GLY A 385 2.74 19.34 3.83
C GLY A 385 3.07 19.94 2.47
N VAL A 386 4.24 19.60 1.92
CA VAL A 386 4.83 20.26 0.74
C VAL A 386 5.18 19.24 -0.34
N TRP A 387 4.96 19.60 -1.61
CA TRP A 387 5.54 18.91 -2.75
C TRP A 387 6.85 19.59 -3.17
N ILE A 388 7.82 18.77 -3.55
CA ILE A 388 9.12 19.20 -4.08
C ILE A 388 9.48 18.38 -5.32
N GLU A 389 10.04 19.04 -6.31
CA GLU A 389 10.51 18.46 -7.57
C GLU A 389 11.98 18.79 -7.77
N TYR A 390 12.76 17.79 -8.21
CA TYR A 390 14.22 17.84 -8.35
C TYR A 390 14.72 16.68 -9.21
N ILE A 391 15.94 16.76 -9.73
CA ILE A 391 16.55 15.70 -10.56
C ILE A 391 17.37 14.74 -9.70
N SER A 392 17.08 13.44 -9.79
CA SER A 392 17.82 12.40 -9.06
C SER A 392 17.97 11.14 -9.92
N LYS A 393 19.14 10.47 -9.87
CA LYS A 393 19.42 9.28 -10.70
C LYS A 393 19.07 9.47 -12.19
N ASN A 394 19.46 10.61 -12.76
CA ASN A 394 19.20 11.00 -14.16
C ASN A 394 17.72 11.13 -14.57
N ALA A 395 16.77 11.20 -13.62
CA ALA A 395 15.34 11.36 -13.90
C ALA A 395 14.70 12.43 -13.00
N PRO A 396 13.57 13.05 -13.42
CA PRO A 396 12.74 13.85 -12.54
C PRO A 396 12.23 13.02 -11.35
N LYS A 397 12.35 13.58 -10.15
CA LYS A 397 11.81 13.02 -8.91
C LYS A 397 10.86 14.02 -8.27
N ARG A 398 9.72 13.52 -7.81
CA ARG A 398 8.72 14.28 -7.07
C ARG A 398 8.52 13.65 -5.69
N SER A 399 8.70 14.45 -4.63
CA SER A 399 8.58 14.01 -3.23
C SER A 399 7.56 14.84 -2.47
N TYR A 400 6.84 14.20 -1.56
CA TYR A 400 5.96 14.86 -0.59
C TYR A 400 6.60 14.79 0.81
N ALA A 401 6.51 15.87 1.57
CA ALA A 401 7.04 15.96 2.93
C ALA A 401 6.03 16.61 3.89
N GLU A 402 5.95 16.13 5.12
CA GLU A 402 5.16 16.74 6.21
C GLU A 402 6.03 16.96 7.45
N LYS A 403 5.73 18.03 8.19
CA LYS A 403 6.42 18.37 9.44
C LYS A 403 5.92 17.53 10.63
N VAL A 404 6.85 17.08 11.46
CA VAL A 404 6.57 16.53 12.79
C VAL A 404 7.46 17.19 13.84
N THR A 405 6.96 17.21 15.08
CA THR A 405 7.64 17.84 16.23
C THR A 405 7.65 16.85 17.38
N ASP A 406 8.79 16.68 18.04
CA ASP A 406 8.91 15.79 19.20
C ASP A 406 8.38 16.45 20.50
N SER A 407 8.32 15.67 21.58
CA SER A 407 7.88 16.14 22.90
C SER A 407 8.78 17.23 23.53
N ALA A 408 9.97 17.49 22.97
CA ALA A 408 10.90 18.52 23.40
C ALA A 408 10.88 19.76 22.48
N GLY A 409 10.01 19.79 21.46
CA GLY A 409 9.89 20.90 20.51
C GLY A 409 10.85 20.86 19.32
N ASN A 410 11.64 19.79 19.15
CA ASN A 410 12.52 19.66 17.99
C ASN A 410 11.70 19.34 16.73
N GLU A 411 12.02 20.03 15.62
CA GLU A 411 11.32 19.88 14.34
C GLU A 411 12.05 18.95 13.36
N TYR A 412 11.26 18.15 12.67
CA TYR A 412 11.67 17.16 11.68
C TYR A 412 10.71 17.19 10.49
N PHE A 413 11.11 16.65 9.35
CA PHE A 413 10.18 16.27 8.30
C PHE A 413 10.27 14.78 8.00
N ILE A 414 9.12 14.19 7.63
CA ILE A 414 9.03 12.84 7.08
C ILE A 414 8.64 12.98 5.61
N ALA A 415 9.34 12.30 4.72
CA ALA A 415 9.14 12.41 3.28
C ALA A 415 9.18 11.06 2.54
N CYS A 416 8.48 11.01 1.41
CA CYS A 416 8.52 9.91 0.44
C CYS A 416 8.54 10.54 -0.96
N GLY A 417 9.09 9.85 -1.96
CA GLY A 417 9.06 10.36 -3.33
C GLY A 417 9.24 9.28 -4.38
N TYR A 418 8.82 9.61 -5.59
CA TYR A 418 8.74 8.72 -6.74
C TYR A 418 9.29 9.40 -8.00
N TYR A 419 9.62 8.60 -9.00
CA TYR A 419 10.01 9.07 -10.33
C TYR A 419 8.79 8.95 -11.25
N PRO A 420 8.18 10.05 -11.73
CA PRO A 420 7.03 9.99 -12.63
C PRO A 420 7.34 9.23 -13.92
N ASP A 421 8.54 9.45 -14.48
CA ASP A 421 8.94 8.93 -15.78
C ASP A 421 9.41 7.46 -15.74
N ALA A 422 9.44 6.83 -14.57
CA ALA A 422 9.86 5.43 -14.40
C ALA A 422 8.76 4.44 -14.83
N ASN A 423 8.45 4.43 -16.13
CA ASN A 423 7.36 3.69 -16.76
C ASN A 423 7.84 2.56 -17.69
N ARG A 424 6.89 1.81 -18.29
CA ARG A 424 7.18 0.69 -19.20
C ARG A 424 8.02 1.08 -20.41
N LYS A 425 7.75 2.24 -21.01
CA LYS A 425 8.44 2.71 -22.22
C LYS A 425 9.92 2.96 -21.93
N GLN A 426 10.22 3.66 -20.84
CA GLN A 426 11.59 3.88 -20.39
C GLN A 426 12.29 2.58 -19.97
N LEU A 427 11.57 1.61 -19.40
CA LEU A 427 12.14 0.32 -19.03
C LEU A 427 12.52 -0.54 -20.24
N VAL A 428 11.64 -0.65 -21.24
CA VAL A 428 11.91 -1.38 -22.48
C VAL A 428 13.09 -0.74 -23.23
N GLU A 429 13.15 0.59 -23.27
CA GLU A 429 14.27 1.34 -23.85
C GLU A 429 15.58 1.12 -23.08
N LEU A 430 15.56 1.12 -21.74
CA LEU A 430 16.74 0.83 -20.93
C LEU A 430 17.28 -0.59 -21.19
N VAL A 431 16.39 -1.58 -21.29
CA VAL A 431 16.75 -2.97 -21.65
C VAL A 431 17.27 -3.06 -23.08
N ARG A 432 16.71 -2.30 -24.04
CA ARG A 432 17.21 -2.24 -25.42
C ARG A 432 18.65 -1.70 -25.46
N ARG A 433 18.91 -0.56 -24.82
CA ARG A 433 20.27 0.02 -24.74
C ARG A 433 21.25 -0.93 -24.06
N GLY A 434 20.85 -1.59 -22.97
CA GLY A 434 21.69 -2.57 -22.27
C GLY A 434 22.02 -3.79 -23.13
N TYR A 435 21.03 -4.30 -23.87
CA TYR A 435 21.21 -5.41 -24.81
C TYR A 435 22.24 -5.04 -25.90
N GLU A 436 22.10 -3.86 -26.50
CA GLU A 436 23.01 -3.36 -27.54
C GLU A 436 24.43 -3.13 -27.00
N TYR A 437 24.56 -2.52 -25.82
CA TYR A 437 25.86 -2.31 -25.17
C TYR A 437 26.56 -3.64 -24.90
N MET A 438 25.87 -4.61 -24.29
CA MET A 438 26.41 -5.93 -23.97
C MET A 438 26.72 -6.76 -25.24
N LYS A 439 25.97 -6.57 -26.34
CA LYS A 439 26.28 -7.15 -27.65
C LYS A 439 27.55 -6.56 -28.27
N GLY A 440 27.76 -5.24 -28.16
CA GLY A 440 28.90 -4.54 -28.76
C GLY A 440 30.21 -4.67 -27.97
N HIS A 441 30.13 -4.69 -26.64
CA HIS A 441 31.30 -4.61 -25.74
C HIS A 441 31.59 -5.90 -24.97
N GLY A 442 30.69 -6.89 -25.04
CA GLY A 442 30.82 -8.16 -24.34
C GLY A 442 30.52 -8.10 -22.84
N GLU A 443 30.68 -9.24 -22.17
CA GLU A 443 30.30 -9.47 -20.77
C GLU A 443 31.06 -8.56 -19.80
N SER A 444 32.40 -8.55 -19.83
CA SER A 444 33.21 -7.88 -18.80
C SER A 444 32.93 -6.38 -18.68
N LEU A 445 32.83 -5.67 -19.81
CA LEU A 445 32.53 -4.24 -19.82
C LEU A 445 31.07 -3.98 -19.42
N ALA A 446 30.13 -4.80 -19.90
CA ALA A 446 28.72 -4.70 -19.49
C ALA A 446 28.51 -4.92 -17.99
N VAL A 447 29.19 -5.87 -17.37
CA VAL A 447 29.09 -6.12 -15.92
C VAL A 447 29.54 -4.92 -15.10
N SER A 448 30.67 -4.31 -15.48
CA SER A 448 31.18 -3.10 -14.83
C SER A 448 30.20 -1.92 -15.00
N GLU A 449 29.81 -1.64 -16.23
CA GLU A 449 28.96 -0.50 -16.62
C GLU A 449 27.53 -0.60 -16.02
N PHE A 450 26.97 -1.81 -15.90
CA PHE A 450 25.62 -2.00 -15.35
C PHE A 450 25.60 -2.05 -13.82
N THR A 451 26.72 -2.39 -13.16
CA THR A 451 26.78 -2.57 -11.71
C THR A 451 27.28 -1.33 -10.96
N ASP A 452 28.17 -0.52 -11.54
CA ASP A 452 28.68 0.68 -10.86
C ASP A 452 27.61 1.77 -10.74
N LYS A 453 27.22 2.03 -9.50
CA LYS A 453 26.25 3.06 -9.12
C LYS A 453 26.74 4.48 -9.39
N LYS A 454 28.05 4.70 -9.59
CA LYS A 454 28.69 6.00 -9.88
C LYS A 454 28.61 6.40 -11.35
N ILE A 455 28.68 5.44 -12.28
CA ILE A 455 28.64 5.71 -13.73
C ILE A 455 27.22 6.06 -14.16
N GLY A 456 26.25 5.21 -13.82
CA GLY A 456 24.81 5.54 -13.91
C GLY A 456 24.20 5.59 -15.33
N THR A 457 24.94 5.33 -16.41
CA THR A 457 24.46 5.31 -17.81
C THR A 457 23.22 4.43 -18.02
N PHE A 458 23.15 3.32 -17.28
CA PHE A 458 22.06 2.33 -17.31
C PHE A 458 21.17 2.39 -16.06
N ARG A 459 21.02 3.60 -15.50
CA ARG A 459 20.12 3.90 -14.39
C ARG A 459 19.29 5.13 -14.73
N TYR A 460 17.97 5.02 -14.57
CA TYR A 460 17.03 6.11 -14.83
C TYR A 460 15.92 6.08 -13.78
N GLY A 461 16.02 6.99 -12.79
CA GLY A 461 15.18 6.93 -11.61
C GLY A 461 15.36 5.60 -10.86
N ASP A 462 14.26 4.89 -10.62
CA ASP A 462 14.29 3.55 -10.02
C ASP A 462 14.43 2.39 -11.03
N LEU A 463 14.58 2.70 -12.33
CA LEU A 463 14.87 1.70 -13.37
C LEU A 463 16.37 1.40 -13.44
N TYR A 464 16.72 0.12 -13.42
CA TYR A 464 18.08 -0.40 -13.55
C TYR A 464 18.07 -1.79 -14.20
N LEU A 465 19.24 -2.26 -14.63
CA LEU A 465 19.44 -3.56 -15.25
C LEU A 465 19.88 -4.63 -14.24
N ILE A 466 19.44 -5.85 -14.49
CA ILE A 466 19.90 -7.08 -13.85
C ILE A 466 20.24 -8.07 -14.98
N ILE A 467 21.39 -8.73 -14.90
CA ILE A 467 21.78 -9.80 -15.81
C ILE A 467 21.80 -11.11 -15.03
N PHE A 468 21.09 -12.13 -15.53
CA PHE A 468 21.17 -13.49 -15.02
C PHE A 468 21.85 -14.39 -16.05
N ASP A 469 22.66 -15.35 -15.60
CA ASP A 469 23.02 -16.51 -16.42
C ASP A 469 21.83 -17.50 -16.55
N MET A 470 21.96 -18.53 -17.39
CA MET A 470 20.88 -19.52 -17.57
C MET A 470 20.71 -20.50 -16.39
N LYS A 471 21.58 -20.43 -15.37
CA LYS A 471 21.48 -21.15 -14.09
C LYS A 471 20.93 -20.27 -12.96
N GLY A 472 20.59 -19.00 -13.22
CA GLY A 472 20.06 -18.06 -12.23
C GLY A 472 21.11 -17.35 -11.36
N GLU A 473 22.39 -17.41 -11.72
CA GLU A 473 23.43 -16.58 -11.11
C GLU A 473 23.30 -15.12 -11.56
N VAL A 474 23.42 -14.19 -10.62
CA VAL A 474 23.39 -12.75 -10.88
C VAL A 474 24.76 -12.31 -11.41
N VAL A 475 24.82 -12.00 -12.70
CA VAL A 475 26.05 -11.61 -13.40
C VAL A 475 26.31 -10.10 -13.30
N ALA A 476 25.25 -9.28 -13.22
CA ALA A 476 25.32 -7.85 -12.94
C ALA A 476 24.02 -7.35 -12.31
N HIS A 477 24.07 -6.33 -11.45
CA HIS A 477 22.88 -5.85 -10.74
C HIS A 477 22.97 -4.35 -10.34
N GLY A 478 22.43 -3.46 -11.17
CA GLY A 478 22.54 -2.00 -11.00
C GLY A 478 21.79 -1.38 -9.81
N GLY A 479 20.98 -2.17 -9.10
CA GLY A 479 20.35 -1.77 -7.84
C GLY A 479 21.26 -2.02 -6.63
N ASN A 480 22.05 -3.11 -6.66
CA ASN A 480 22.89 -3.56 -5.57
C ASN A 480 24.02 -4.49 -6.03
N ALA A 481 25.27 -4.10 -5.81
CA ALA A 481 26.44 -4.86 -6.25
C ALA A 481 26.64 -6.15 -5.46
N ASP A 482 26.25 -6.17 -4.18
CA ASP A 482 26.44 -7.32 -3.27
C ASP A 482 25.71 -8.59 -3.72
N PHE A 483 24.75 -8.47 -4.65
CA PHE A 483 24.05 -9.62 -5.24
C PHE A 483 24.83 -10.29 -6.38
N VAL A 484 25.86 -9.66 -6.95
CA VAL A 484 26.64 -10.26 -8.04
C VAL A 484 27.36 -11.52 -7.55
N GLY A 485 27.31 -12.59 -8.35
CA GLY A 485 27.80 -13.93 -8.00
C GLY A 485 26.84 -14.77 -7.13
N GLN A 486 25.73 -14.20 -6.64
CA GLN A 486 24.72 -14.98 -5.91
C GLN A 486 23.79 -15.73 -6.87
N ASN A 487 23.40 -16.96 -6.53
CA ASN A 487 22.43 -17.72 -7.31
C ASN A 487 21.00 -17.51 -6.80
N PHE A 488 20.16 -16.89 -7.63
CA PHE A 488 18.76 -16.59 -7.34
C PHE A 488 17.78 -17.57 -8.00
N TYR A 489 18.24 -18.69 -8.59
CA TYR A 489 17.35 -19.66 -9.27
C TYR A 489 16.23 -20.20 -8.37
N ASN A 490 16.46 -20.25 -7.07
CA ASN A 490 15.49 -20.73 -6.07
C ASN A 490 14.89 -19.61 -5.21
N ILE A 491 15.14 -18.33 -5.52
CA ILE A 491 14.54 -17.23 -4.77
C ILE A 491 13.02 -17.21 -4.99
N GLN A 492 12.27 -16.99 -3.91
CA GLN A 492 10.81 -16.91 -3.94
C GLN A 492 10.33 -15.48 -3.77
N ASP A 493 9.23 -15.15 -4.45
CA ASP A 493 8.47 -13.93 -4.21
C ASP A 493 7.56 -14.07 -2.97
N GLN A 494 6.87 -13.00 -2.56
CA GLN A 494 5.99 -13.00 -1.37
C GLN A 494 4.76 -13.92 -1.50
N ASP A 495 4.48 -14.46 -2.68
CA ASP A 495 3.44 -15.46 -2.94
C ASP A 495 4.02 -16.88 -3.07
N GLY A 496 5.33 -17.07 -2.85
CA GLY A 496 6.04 -18.35 -2.90
C GLY A 496 6.51 -18.77 -4.30
N ARG A 497 6.40 -17.89 -5.30
CA ARG A 497 6.74 -18.21 -6.70
C ARG A 497 8.23 -18.03 -6.98
N TYR A 498 8.82 -18.99 -7.68
CA TYR A 498 10.22 -18.99 -8.08
C TYR A 498 10.46 -18.06 -9.29
N TYR A 499 10.34 -16.75 -9.07
CA TYR A 499 10.19 -15.80 -10.17
C TYR A 499 11.40 -15.74 -11.13
N VAL A 500 12.64 -16.01 -10.70
CA VAL A 500 13.77 -16.05 -11.68
C VAL A 500 13.79 -17.33 -12.51
N ARG A 501 13.20 -18.46 -12.04
CA ARG A 501 12.92 -19.60 -12.92
C ARG A 501 11.95 -19.19 -14.02
N GLU A 502 10.88 -18.49 -13.65
CA GLU A 502 9.90 -17.98 -14.62
C GLU A 502 10.54 -17.00 -15.62
N ILE A 503 11.44 -16.11 -15.17
CA ILE A 503 12.25 -15.23 -16.04
C ILE A 503 13.07 -16.04 -17.05
N ILE A 504 13.83 -17.05 -16.59
CA ILE A 504 14.69 -17.88 -17.44
C ILE A 504 13.86 -18.74 -18.39
N GLU A 505 12.72 -19.29 -17.94
CA GLU A 505 11.78 -20.02 -18.79
C GLU A 505 11.16 -19.14 -19.87
N GLN A 506 10.79 -17.90 -19.56
CA GLN A 506 10.25 -16.97 -20.55
C GLN A 506 11.32 -16.53 -21.54
N ALA A 507 12.55 -16.29 -21.09
CA ALA A 507 13.69 -16.04 -21.97
C ALA A 507 13.95 -17.22 -22.93
N LYS A 508 13.93 -18.47 -22.43
CA LYS A 508 13.99 -19.69 -23.26
C LYS A 508 12.84 -19.76 -24.27
N LYS A 509 11.60 -19.45 -23.86
CA LYS A 509 10.41 -19.44 -24.73
C LYS A 509 10.52 -18.40 -25.84
N GLN A 510 10.95 -17.17 -25.56
CA GLN A 510 11.12 -16.16 -26.61
C GLN A 510 12.26 -16.50 -27.57
N ARG A 511 13.38 -17.02 -27.06
CA ARG A 511 14.48 -17.53 -27.89
C ARG A 511 14.00 -18.59 -28.90
N LEU A 512 13.13 -19.51 -28.47
CA LEU A 512 12.56 -20.55 -29.35
C LEU A 512 11.58 -20.02 -30.42
N LYS A 513 11.01 -18.82 -30.23
CA LYS A 513 10.15 -18.18 -31.25
C LYS A 513 10.96 -17.41 -32.31
N SER A 514 12.20 -17.05 -32.02
CA SER A 514 13.03 -16.31 -32.95
C SER A 514 13.66 -17.24 -34.00
N ALA A 515 13.16 -17.16 -35.23
CA ALA A 515 13.82 -17.76 -36.39
C ALA A 515 15.03 -16.94 -36.89
N SER A 516 15.13 -15.65 -36.51
CA SER A 516 16.19 -14.72 -36.94
C SER A 516 17.43 -14.72 -36.01
N GLY A 517 17.35 -15.36 -34.84
CA GLY A 517 18.41 -15.38 -33.83
C GLY A 517 18.39 -14.19 -32.86
N GLU A 518 17.63 -13.13 -33.15
CA GLU A 518 17.28 -12.09 -32.18
C GLU A 518 15.83 -12.24 -31.75
N ALA A 519 15.60 -12.38 -30.44
CA ALA A 519 14.27 -12.60 -29.88
C ALA A 519 13.72 -11.34 -29.21
N ASP A 520 12.41 -11.15 -29.35
CA ASP A 520 11.65 -10.15 -28.62
C ASP A 520 11.71 -10.40 -27.10
N GLY A 521 11.49 -9.34 -26.33
CA GLY A 521 11.35 -9.48 -24.88
C GLY A 521 9.97 -9.99 -24.45
N ALA A 522 9.86 -10.34 -23.17
CA ALA A 522 8.61 -10.73 -22.53
C ALA A 522 8.41 -9.98 -21.21
N TRP A 523 7.17 -9.94 -20.72
CA TRP A 523 6.87 -9.48 -19.38
C TRP A 523 6.74 -10.67 -18.41
N VAL A 524 7.37 -10.55 -17.25
CA VAL A 524 7.27 -11.50 -16.13
C VAL A 524 6.88 -10.73 -14.88
N ASN A 525 5.92 -11.26 -14.14
CA ASN A 525 5.19 -10.54 -13.10
C ASN A 525 5.28 -11.29 -11.77
N TYR A 526 5.75 -10.66 -10.70
CA TYR A 526 5.97 -11.26 -9.38
C TYR A 526 5.80 -10.24 -8.25
N LYS A 527 5.86 -10.65 -6.97
CA LYS A 527 5.54 -9.78 -5.82
C LYS A 527 6.68 -9.68 -4.80
N ILE A 528 7.27 -8.49 -4.64
CA ILE A 528 8.29 -8.20 -3.62
C ILE A 528 8.08 -6.82 -3.00
N LYS A 529 8.65 -6.56 -1.81
CA LYS A 529 8.51 -5.27 -1.11
C LYS A 529 7.05 -4.80 -0.95
N ASN A 530 6.14 -5.73 -0.70
CA ASN A 530 4.69 -5.52 -0.54
C ASN A 530 3.95 -4.99 -1.80
N SER A 531 4.59 -5.02 -2.96
CA SER A 531 4.01 -4.55 -4.23
C SER A 531 4.33 -5.52 -5.37
N PHE A 532 3.63 -5.37 -6.49
CA PHE A 532 3.91 -6.15 -7.69
C PHE A 532 5.06 -5.52 -8.48
N VAL A 533 5.89 -6.36 -9.09
CA VAL A 533 6.90 -5.99 -10.08
C VAL A 533 6.42 -6.48 -11.45
N SER A 534 6.57 -5.62 -12.46
CA SER A 534 6.51 -6.02 -13.86
C SER A 534 7.92 -5.92 -14.42
N ALA A 535 8.51 -7.06 -14.75
CA ALA A 535 9.87 -7.17 -15.26
C ALA A 535 9.85 -7.44 -16.77
N TYR A 536 10.60 -6.66 -17.54
CA TYR A 536 10.83 -6.90 -18.96
C TYR A 536 12.12 -7.71 -19.11
N VAL A 537 12.02 -8.87 -19.77
CA VAL A 537 13.11 -9.84 -19.91
C VAL A 537 13.43 -10.02 -21.39
N LYS A 538 14.71 -9.99 -21.78
CA LYS A 538 15.16 -10.32 -23.15
C LYS A 538 16.33 -11.32 -23.06
N PRO A 539 16.31 -12.44 -23.79
CA PRO A 539 17.47 -13.33 -23.86
C PRO A 539 18.60 -12.67 -24.65
N ILE A 540 19.84 -12.86 -24.23
CA ILE A 540 21.04 -12.41 -24.96
C ILE A 540 22.06 -13.55 -25.06
N ARG A 541 22.62 -13.72 -26.26
CA ARG A 541 23.65 -14.72 -26.55
C ARG A 541 24.94 -14.04 -26.97
N LEU A 542 26.04 -14.38 -26.28
CA LEU A 542 27.41 -13.94 -26.55
C LEU A 542 28.25 -15.19 -26.88
N GLY A 543 28.37 -15.51 -28.17
CA GLY A 543 29.03 -16.72 -28.64
C GLY A 543 28.35 -18.00 -28.13
N LEU A 544 29.03 -18.71 -27.23
CA LEU A 544 28.52 -19.92 -26.57
C LEU A 544 27.78 -19.64 -25.24
N LYS A 545 27.94 -18.45 -24.66
CA LYS A 545 27.25 -18.07 -23.41
C LYS A 545 25.87 -17.49 -23.71
N GLU A 546 24.89 -17.85 -22.89
CA GLU A 546 23.53 -17.29 -22.91
C GLU A 546 23.24 -16.64 -21.54
N TYR A 547 22.51 -15.52 -21.56
CA TYR A 547 22.07 -14.78 -20.39
C TYR A 547 20.65 -14.25 -20.61
N VAL A 548 20.07 -13.70 -19.56
CA VAL A 548 18.83 -12.91 -19.61
C VAL A 548 19.14 -11.50 -19.09
N ILE A 549 18.92 -10.49 -19.93
CA ILE A 549 18.87 -9.10 -19.48
C ILE A 549 17.46 -8.79 -19.01
N VAL A 550 17.36 -8.21 -17.81
CA VAL A 550 16.11 -7.92 -17.11
C VAL A 550 16.14 -6.47 -16.66
N GLY A 551 15.02 -5.78 -16.85
CA GLY A 551 14.69 -4.56 -16.12
C GLY A 551 13.39 -4.75 -15.36
N GLY A 552 13.22 -4.13 -14.19
CA GLY A 552 11.98 -4.16 -13.41
C GLY A 552 11.42 -2.76 -13.14
N LEU A 553 10.09 -2.64 -13.07
CA LEU A 553 9.41 -1.50 -12.44
C LEU A 553 8.36 -1.98 -11.42
N PHE A 554 8.02 -1.11 -10.47
CA PHE A 554 6.86 -1.27 -9.60
C PHE A 554 5.70 -0.44 -10.15
N PRO A 555 4.80 -1.03 -10.95
CA PRO A 555 3.60 -0.35 -11.42
C PRO A 555 2.59 -0.20 -10.27
N ILE A 556 1.89 0.94 -10.25
CA ILE A 556 0.85 1.22 -9.24
C ILE A 556 -0.49 1.58 -9.90
N THR A 557 -0.59 1.67 -11.24
CA THR A 557 -1.84 1.98 -11.97
C THR A 557 -2.96 0.97 -11.72
N LYS A 558 -4.24 1.36 -11.84
CA LYS A 558 -5.38 0.41 -11.72
C LYS A 558 -5.25 -0.77 -12.67
N LYS A 559 -4.89 -0.50 -13.92
CA LYS A 559 -4.77 -1.49 -15.00
C LYS A 559 -3.75 -2.56 -14.67
N GLU A 560 -2.54 -2.14 -14.33
CA GLU A 560 -1.44 -3.06 -14.05
C GLU A 560 -1.67 -3.80 -12.74
N THR A 561 -2.08 -3.10 -11.68
CA THR A 561 -2.43 -3.72 -10.39
C THR A 561 -3.50 -4.79 -10.58
N THR A 562 -4.52 -4.54 -11.41
CA THR A 562 -5.55 -5.53 -11.76
C THR A 562 -4.95 -6.76 -12.45
N VAL A 563 -4.18 -6.56 -13.52
CA VAL A 563 -3.54 -7.66 -14.29
C VAL A 563 -2.65 -8.52 -13.39
N LEU A 564 -1.83 -7.87 -12.55
CA LEU A 564 -0.90 -8.51 -11.63
C LEU A 564 -1.62 -9.28 -10.52
N LEU A 565 -2.72 -8.73 -10.00
CA LEU A 565 -3.59 -9.39 -9.04
C LEU A 565 -4.19 -10.67 -9.64
N VAL A 566 -4.69 -10.62 -10.88
CA VAL A 566 -5.24 -11.80 -11.58
C VAL A 566 -4.18 -12.88 -11.77
N HIS A 567 -2.97 -12.54 -12.22
CA HIS A 567 -1.89 -13.51 -12.37
C HIS A 567 -1.51 -14.16 -11.01
N SER A 568 -1.40 -13.38 -9.93
CA SER A 568 -1.13 -13.90 -8.58
C SER A 568 -2.26 -14.81 -8.09
N GLY A 569 -3.52 -14.40 -8.23
CA GLY A 569 -4.69 -15.22 -7.87
C GLY A 569 -4.79 -16.52 -8.68
N ALA A 570 -4.56 -16.45 -9.99
CA ALA A 570 -4.56 -17.64 -10.85
C ALA A 570 -3.39 -18.58 -10.53
N GLY A 571 -2.19 -18.04 -10.26
CA GLY A 571 -1.05 -18.80 -9.75
C GLY A 571 -1.35 -19.52 -8.43
N PHE A 572 -1.94 -18.81 -7.48
CA PHE A 572 -2.33 -19.35 -6.17
C PHE A 572 -3.39 -20.46 -6.30
N LEU A 573 -4.40 -20.30 -7.15
CA LEU A 573 -5.39 -21.36 -7.40
C LEU A 573 -4.79 -22.60 -8.09
N ARG A 574 -3.74 -22.43 -8.92
CA ARG A 574 -3.01 -23.56 -9.52
C ARG A 574 -2.27 -24.36 -8.45
N THR A 575 -1.53 -23.70 -7.55
CA THR A 575 -0.67 -24.36 -6.55
C THR A 575 -1.41 -24.85 -5.30
N GLU A 576 -2.39 -24.10 -4.80
CA GLU A 576 -3.06 -24.38 -3.51
C GLU A 576 -4.38 -25.16 -3.67
N THR A 577 -4.91 -25.71 -2.57
CA THR A 577 -6.24 -26.35 -2.60
C THR A 577 -7.35 -25.33 -2.89
N GLU A 578 -8.43 -25.77 -3.56
CA GLU A 578 -9.57 -24.91 -3.89
C GLU A 578 -10.14 -24.20 -2.65
N LYS A 579 -10.29 -24.94 -1.55
CA LYS A 579 -10.76 -24.42 -0.25
C LYS A 579 -9.87 -23.27 0.26
N LYS A 580 -8.54 -23.43 0.22
CA LYS A 580 -7.57 -22.43 0.69
C LYS A 580 -7.51 -21.22 -0.25
N ALA A 581 -7.57 -21.45 -1.56
CA ALA A 581 -7.61 -20.38 -2.56
C ALA A 581 -8.88 -19.52 -2.43
N PHE A 582 -10.07 -20.13 -2.44
CA PHE A 582 -11.33 -19.39 -2.37
C PHE A 582 -11.51 -18.65 -1.03
N ALA A 583 -11.05 -19.23 0.09
CA ALA A 583 -11.03 -18.55 1.37
C ALA A 583 -10.13 -17.30 1.36
N ALA A 584 -8.93 -17.39 0.78
CA ALA A 584 -8.01 -16.25 0.67
C ALA A 584 -8.54 -15.14 -0.28
N PHE A 585 -9.30 -15.49 -1.32
CA PHE A 585 -9.88 -14.52 -2.25
C PHE A 585 -11.04 -13.70 -1.68
N ILE A 586 -11.69 -14.16 -0.60
CA ILE A 586 -12.81 -13.45 0.06
C ILE A 586 -12.43 -12.81 1.39
N GLU A 587 -11.16 -12.90 1.80
CA GLU A 587 -10.68 -12.28 3.02
C GLU A 587 -10.67 -10.75 2.88
N THR A 588 -11.48 -10.07 3.69
CA THR A 588 -11.78 -8.62 3.63
C THR A 588 -10.56 -7.69 3.51
N ASN A 589 -9.44 -8.05 4.15
CA ASN A 589 -8.15 -7.34 4.11
C ASN A 589 -7.01 -8.27 3.67
N GLY A 590 -7.33 -9.36 2.95
CA GLY A 590 -6.38 -10.36 2.50
C GLY A 590 -5.55 -9.91 1.31
N LYS A 591 -4.48 -10.66 1.02
CA LYS A 591 -3.48 -10.31 -0.01
C LYS A 591 -3.98 -10.25 -1.46
N PHE A 592 -5.24 -10.63 -1.70
CA PHE A 592 -5.92 -10.65 -2.99
C PHE A 592 -6.95 -9.52 -3.16
N ILE A 593 -6.91 -8.51 -2.29
CA ILE A 593 -7.75 -7.31 -2.33
C ILE A 593 -6.86 -6.07 -2.23
N GLN A 594 -7.11 -5.09 -3.10
CA GLN A 594 -6.42 -3.81 -3.13
C GLN A 594 -7.43 -2.71 -3.48
N GLY A 595 -8.19 -2.26 -2.46
CA GLY A 595 -9.20 -1.21 -2.57
C GLY A 595 -10.51 -1.66 -3.21
N ASP A 596 -10.70 -1.25 -4.47
CA ASP A 596 -11.77 -1.68 -5.38
C ASP A 596 -11.34 -2.83 -6.32
N LEU A 597 -10.07 -3.26 -6.24
CA LEU A 597 -9.55 -4.38 -7.01
C LEU A 597 -9.60 -5.64 -6.15
N GLY A 598 -10.20 -6.71 -6.64
CA GLY A 598 -10.36 -7.94 -5.88
C GLY A 598 -10.66 -9.13 -6.77
N ILE A 599 -10.19 -10.31 -6.35
CA ILE A 599 -10.40 -11.54 -7.11
C ILE A 599 -11.86 -11.99 -7.06
N PHE A 600 -12.40 -12.32 -8.23
CA PHE A 600 -13.57 -13.19 -8.36
C PHE A 600 -13.17 -14.50 -9.04
N VAL A 601 -13.93 -15.56 -8.74
CA VAL A 601 -13.83 -16.86 -9.39
C VAL A 601 -15.22 -17.34 -9.80
N TYR A 602 -15.37 -17.71 -11.08
CA TYR A 602 -16.54 -18.43 -11.59
C TYR A 602 -16.12 -19.81 -12.07
N ALA A 603 -16.90 -20.85 -11.75
CA ALA A 603 -16.83 -22.11 -12.49
C ALA A 603 -17.41 -21.94 -13.91
N PHE A 604 -17.04 -22.81 -14.84
CA PHE A 604 -17.52 -22.76 -16.24
C PHE A 604 -19.04 -23.03 -16.39
N ASN A 605 -19.73 -23.47 -15.33
CA ASN A 605 -21.20 -23.54 -15.26
C ASN A 605 -21.84 -22.24 -14.72
N GLY A 606 -21.03 -21.18 -14.50
CA GLY A 606 -21.45 -19.86 -14.03
C GLY A 606 -21.68 -19.73 -12.53
N ILE A 607 -21.41 -20.76 -11.72
CA ILE A 607 -21.46 -20.62 -10.25
C ILE A 607 -20.30 -19.74 -9.79
N CYS A 608 -20.60 -18.70 -9.01
CA CYS A 608 -19.59 -17.88 -8.34
C CYS A 608 -19.03 -18.61 -7.12
N LEU A 609 -17.72 -18.78 -7.04
CA LEU A 609 -17.03 -19.54 -5.98
C LEU A 609 -16.27 -18.63 -5.01
N ALA A 610 -15.83 -17.47 -5.49
CA ALA A 610 -15.27 -16.40 -4.69
C ALA A 610 -15.61 -15.06 -5.34
N ASN A 611 -15.85 -14.04 -4.53
CA ASN A 611 -15.97 -12.66 -5.01
C ASN A 611 -15.56 -11.70 -3.89
N ALA A 612 -14.37 -11.13 -4.03
CA ALA A 612 -13.79 -10.19 -3.07
C ALA A 612 -14.70 -8.96 -2.79
N ASP A 613 -15.46 -8.48 -3.77
CA ASP A 613 -16.28 -7.27 -3.63
C ASP A 613 -17.70 -7.55 -3.13
N ASN A 614 -18.27 -8.70 -3.46
CA ASN A 614 -19.67 -9.00 -3.19
C ASN A 614 -19.90 -10.46 -2.78
N ASN A 615 -19.84 -10.71 -1.47
CA ASN A 615 -20.12 -12.02 -0.88
C ASN A 615 -21.52 -12.56 -1.20
N SER A 616 -22.50 -11.71 -1.56
CA SER A 616 -23.85 -12.17 -1.91
C SER A 616 -23.92 -12.91 -3.24
N PHE A 617 -22.89 -12.82 -4.10
CA PHE A 617 -22.82 -13.59 -5.34
C PHE A 617 -22.35 -15.03 -5.13
N ILE A 618 -21.60 -15.31 -4.06
CA ILE A 618 -20.99 -16.61 -3.81
C ILE A 618 -22.08 -17.70 -3.71
N TRP A 619 -21.82 -18.84 -4.34
CA TRP A 619 -22.73 -19.99 -4.53
C TRP A 619 -23.98 -19.74 -5.40
N ARG A 620 -24.11 -18.56 -6.03
CA ARG A 620 -25.17 -18.29 -7.02
C ARG A 620 -24.71 -18.62 -8.43
N ASN A 621 -25.64 -19.09 -9.26
CA ASN A 621 -25.45 -19.15 -10.71
C ASN A 621 -25.61 -17.74 -11.28
N MET A 622 -24.60 -17.27 -12.01
CA MET A 622 -24.51 -15.92 -12.55
C MET A 622 -24.54 -15.90 -14.09
N LEU A 623 -24.87 -17.01 -14.78
CA LEU A 623 -24.96 -17.04 -16.26
C LEU A 623 -25.96 -16.01 -16.80
N ASP A 624 -27.08 -15.80 -16.12
CA ASP A 624 -28.12 -14.84 -16.54
C ASP A 624 -27.86 -13.42 -16.02
N ALA A 625 -26.75 -13.18 -15.32
CA ALA A 625 -26.39 -11.86 -14.82
C ALA A 625 -26.07 -10.91 -15.99
N LYS A 626 -26.84 -9.83 -16.07
CA LYS A 626 -26.72 -8.80 -17.11
C LYS A 626 -26.10 -7.52 -16.57
N ASP A 627 -25.37 -6.84 -17.44
CA ASP A 627 -24.85 -5.50 -17.20
C ASP A 627 -25.95 -4.44 -17.46
N ASP A 628 -25.67 -3.15 -17.19
CA ASP A 628 -26.62 -2.04 -17.40
C ASP A 628 -27.01 -1.85 -18.89
N LYS A 629 -26.37 -2.55 -19.83
CA LYS A 629 -26.65 -2.58 -21.28
C LYS A 629 -27.25 -3.92 -21.74
N ASN A 630 -27.74 -4.74 -20.81
CA ASN A 630 -28.28 -6.10 -21.04
C ASN A 630 -27.28 -7.15 -21.57
N MET A 631 -25.97 -6.89 -21.54
CA MET A 631 -24.95 -7.88 -21.91
C MET A 631 -24.86 -8.97 -20.83
N PRO A 632 -24.95 -10.27 -21.17
CA PRO A 632 -24.78 -11.39 -20.22
C PRO A 632 -23.29 -11.58 -19.88
N TYR A 633 -22.73 -10.66 -19.10
CA TYR A 633 -21.28 -10.48 -18.99
C TYR A 633 -20.55 -11.73 -18.49
N VAL A 634 -21.13 -12.54 -17.58
CA VAL A 634 -20.49 -13.78 -17.09
C VAL A 634 -20.35 -14.83 -18.19
N GLN A 635 -21.32 -14.93 -19.12
CA GLN A 635 -21.18 -15.82 -20.28
C GLN A 635 -20.05 -15.34 -21.20
N VAL A 636 -19.91 -14.03 -21.37
CA VAL A 636 -18.79 -13.43 -22.13
C VAL A 636 -17.46 -13.77 -21.47
N LEU A 637 -17.33 -13.59 -20.14
CA LEU A 637 -16.11 -13.96 -19.39
C LEU A 637 -15.73 -15.44 -19.61
N ILE A 638 -16.70 -16.37 -19.49
CA ILE A 638 -16.47 -17.81 -19.68
C ILE A 638 -16.07 -18.12 -21.13
N ASN A 639 -16.74 -17.52 -22.12
CA ASN A 639 -16.43 -17.73 -23.53
C ASN A 639 -15.08 -17.17 -23.93
N THR A 640 -14.64 -16.05 -23.35
CA THR A 640 -13.29 -15.52 -23.53
C THR A 640 -12.24 -16.47 -22.95
N VAL A 641 -12.36 -16.92 -21.68
CA VAL A 641 -11.32 -17.82 -21.11
C VAL A 641 -11.23 -19.21 -21.75
N ARG A 642 -12.28 -19.65 -22.46
CA ARG A 642 -12.21 -20.85 -23.33
C ARG A 642 -11.20 -20.70 -24.46
N GLN A 643 -10.90 -19.48 -24.90
CA GLN A 643 -9.94 -19.16 -25.97
C GLN A 643 -8.55 -18.77 -25.42
N GLY A 644 -8.41 -18.53 -24.11
CA GLY A 644 -7.18 -18.10 -23.45
C GLY A 644 -7.42 -16.94 -22.48
N SER A 645 -6.37 -16.46 -21.81
CA SER A 645 -6.47 -15.25 -20.97
C SER A 645 -6.93 -14.04 -21.81
N GLY A 646 -7.72 -13.14 -21.23
CA GLY A 646 -8.32 -12.04 -22.00
C GLY A 646 -8.74 -10.82 -21.20
N LYS A 647 -9.23 -9.81 -21.94
CA LYS A 647 -9.84 -8.57 -21.43
C LYS A 647 -11.30 -8.52 -21.86
N VAL A 648 -12.22 -8.27 -20.93
CA VAL A 648 -13.66 -8.11 -21.18
C VAL A 648 -14.12 -6.80 -20.55
N THR A 649 -15.00 -6.08 -21.24
CA THR A 649 -15.47 -4.76 -20.81
C THR A 649 -16.99 -4.71 -20.85
N TYR A 650 -17.61 -4.36 -19.73
CA TYR A 650 -19.07 -4.23 -19.57
C TYR A 650 -19.41 -2.98 -18.74
N THR A 651 -20.69 -2.64 -18.60
CA THR A 651 -21.16 -1.43 -17.88
C THR A 651 -21.96 -1.83 -16.65
N ILE A 652 -21.52 -1.45 -15.45
CA ILE A 652 -22.27 -1.70 -14.20
C ILE A 652 -22.14 -0.50 -13.26
N ASN A 653 -23.19 -0.21 -12.49
CA ASN A 653 -23.31 1.01 -11.68
C ASN A 653 -23.10 2.29 -12.53
N GLY A 654 -23.57 2.25 -13.80
CA GLY A 654 -23.45 3.34 -14.76
C GLY A 654 -22.02 3.74 -15.13
N ILE A 655 -21.01 2.89 -14.90
CA ILE A 655 -19.61 3.09 -15.32
C ILE A 655 -19.11 1.83 -16.06
N GLN A 656 -18.17 2.03 -16.99
CA GLN A 656 -17.51 0.94 -17.68
C GLN A 656 -16.53 0.22 -16.74
N ARG A 657 -16.74 -1.08 -16.49
CA ARG A 657 -15.80 -1.96 -15.78
C ARG A 657 -14.95 -2.72 -16.80
N ILE A 658 -13.63 -2.59 -16.68
CA ILE A 658 -12.63 -3.31 -17.48
C ILE A 658 -12.14 -4.47 -16.63
N VAL A 659 -12.21 -5.69 -17.16
CA VAL A 659 -11.96 -6.93 -16.42
C VAL A 659 -10.91 -7.76 -17.15
N PHE A 660 -9.89 -8.19 -16.42
CA PHE A 660 -8.89 -9.15 -16.89
C PHE A 660 -9.18 -10.52 -16.30
N ILE A 661 -9.00 -11.56 -17.11
CA ILE A 661 -9.34 -12.94 -16.75
C ILE A 661 -8.29 -13.93 -17.24
N GLU A 662 -8.00 -14.93 -16.42
CA GLU A 662 -7.25 -16.14 -16.79
C GLU A 662 -8.10 -17.39 -16.63
N ARG A 663 -7.78 -18.40 -17.42
CA ARG A 663 -8.22 -19.78 -17.19
C ARG A 663 -7.32 -20.45 -16.15
N VAL A 664 -7.94 -21.14 -15.19
CA VAL A 664 -7.27 -22.12 -14.33
C VAL A 664 -8.00 -23.45 -14.44
N ASP A 665 -7.28 -24.50 -14.79
CA ASP A 665 -7.77 -25.87 -14.75
C ASP A 665 -7.21 -26.58 -13.52
N LYS A 666 -8.03 -27.34 -12.81
CA LYS A 666 -7.64 -28.13 -11.64
C LYS A 666 -8.40 -29.46 -11.64
N GLY A 667 -7.70 -30.54 -11.98
CA GLY A 667 -8.36 -31.81 -12.32
C GLY A 667 -9.32 -31.61 -13.49
N GLU A 668 -10.55 -32.08 -13.35
CA GLU A 668 -11.61 -31.95 -14.36
C GLU A 668 -12.35 -30.59 -14.32
N ARG A 669 -11.98 -29.69 -13.40
CA ARG A 669 -12.68 -28.41 -13.19
C ARG A 669 -11.94 -27.25 -13.86
N SER A 670 -12.69 -26.39 -14.56
CA SER A 670 -12.19 -25.16 -15.16
C SER A 670 -12.81 -23.92 -14.52
N TYR A 671 -11.97 -22.93 -14.25
CA TYR A 671 -12.29 -21.69 -13.57
C TYR A 671 -11.96 -20.47 -14.42
N VAL A 672 -12.86 -19.49 -14.39
CA VAL A 672 -12.55 -18.09 -14.69
C VAL A 672 -11.98 -17.49 -13.40
N VAL A 673 -10.71 -17.08 -13.39
CA VAL A 673 -10.15 -16.24 -12.31
C VAL A 673 -9.98 -14.83 -12.86
N GLY A 674 -10.48 -13.82 -12.17
CA GLY A 674 -10.43 -12.46 -12.67
C GLY A 674 -10.51 -11.37 -11.62
N SER A 675 -10.25 -10.14 -12.07
CA SER A 675 -10.41 -8.90 -11.32
C SER A 675 -10.64 -7.78 -12.35
N GLY A 676 -11.20 -6.66 -11.91
CA GLY A 676 -11.49 -5.55 -12.81
C GLY A 676 -11.83 -4.26 -12.11
N TYR A 677 -11.48 -3.17 -12.75
CA TYR A 677 -11.63 -1.81 -12.24
C TYR A 677 -12.64 -1.01 -13.06
N PHE A 678 -13.12 0.08 -12.47
CA PHE A 678 -14.00 1.03 -13.12
C PHE A 678 -13.18 2.16 -13.75
N LYS A 679 -13.44 2.43 -15.03
CA LYS A 679 -12.82 3.53 -15.77
C LYS A 679 -13.21 4.90 -15.19
#